data_AF-A0A833BAE0-F1
#
_entry.id   AF-A0A833BAE0-F1
#
_cell.length_a   1.000
_cell.length_b   1.000
_cell.length_c   1.000
_cell.angle_alpha   90.00
_cell.angle_beta   90.00
_cell.angle_gamma   90.00
#
_symmetry.space_group_name_H-M   'P 1'
#
loop_
_entity.id
_entity.type
_entity.pdbx_description
1 polymer ?
#
loop_
_entity_poly.entity_id
_entity_poly.type
_entity_poly.pdbx_seq_one_letter_code
_entity_poly.pdbx_strand_id
1 'polypeptide(L)'
;MLSKFKLNQLYFKDTQFANLMTRRIFNVLLIANPYDAFMLEDDGRIDEKIFNEYTSLSLRYPPRFSQVSTEEEALRQLESVSFDLVICMPGTGDNDSFDIGRHIKEKYEQIPIVILTPFSHGITKRIANEDLSAFDYVFCWLGNTDLLVSIIKLIEDKMNLEHDVKEVGVQLILLVEDSIRFYSSVLPNLYKFVLKQSQEFSTEALNAHQRTLRMRGRPKIVLARTYEEAMDIYNKYTNNILGVITDVRFPRVDKGEKDGMAGIKLCAEVRKKDPFVPLIIQSSETENAAYAAKYGATFIDKNSKKMDVDLRRIVSDNFGFGDFVFRNPETGVEIARVRNLKELQNILFAVPAESFLYHISRNHVSRWLYSRAMFPVAEFLRPITWHSLQDVDAHRKIIFEAIVKYRKMKNQGVVAVFKRDRFDRYSNFARIGDGSLGGKGRGLAFIDNMVKRHPEFEEFENARVAIPKTVVLCTDVFDEFMDTNNLYQVALSDADDDTILRYFLKAKLPDRLVEDFFTFFDVVKSPIAIRSSSLLEDSHYQPFAGIYNTYMIPYLDDKYEMLRMLSDAIKGVYASVYFRDSKAYMQATSNVIDQEKMAVILQQVVGNQYGDRYYPSMSGVARSLNYYPIGDEKAEEGTVNLALGLGKYIVDGGMTLRFSPAHPSKVLQTSELDIALKETQTRFYALDLKNAGDNFSIDDGFNLLKLHVKEAEKDGSLRYIASTYDPYDQVIRDGLYPGGRKVITFANILQHDVFPLARILRWVLRYGQQEMRRPVEIEFAVTLNHDRDKTGTFYLLQVRPIVDSKDMLDEDLTTIPDEDVLLRSNNSLGHGIMNEIHDIVYVKTDHYSASNNQNIAWEIEKINQQFLNEGKNYVLVGPGRWGSSDTWLGIPVKWPHISAARVIVEAGLTNYRVDPSQGTHFFQNLTSFGVGYFTINAFMNDGVYNQEFLNAQPAVFETEYLRHVRFETPIVVKMDGKKKLGVVLMPDK
;
A
#
# COMPACT_ATOMS: atom_id res chain seq x y z
N MET A 1 8.93 -37.86 -1.47
CA MET A 1 9.04 -37.04 -2.71
C MET A 1 8.43 -35.65 -2.60
N LEU A 2 7.48 -35.39 -1.69
CA LEU A 2 7.08 -34.03 -1.23
C LEU A 2 8.23 -33.19 -0.65
N SER A 3 9.36 -33.80 -0.24
CA SER A 3 10.55 -33.10 0.26
C SER A 3 11.35 -32.37 -0.82
N LYS A 4 11.19 -32.71 -2.11
CA LYS A 4 11.87 -32.01 -3.22
C LYS A 4 11.21 -30.66 -3.54
N PHE A 5 9.91 -30.53 -3.29
CA PHE A 5 9.18 -29.26 -3.38
C PHE A 5 8.93 -28.78 -1.95
N LYS A 6 9.89 -28.05 -1.36
CA LYS A 6 9.65 -27.33 -0.11
C LYS A 6 8.59 -26.26 -0.35
N LEU A 7 7.31 -26.64 -0.35
CA LEU A 7 6.16 -25.77 -0.63
C LEU A 7 6.14 -24.57 0.32
N ASN A 8 6.64 -24.73 1.55
CA ASN A 8 6.79 -23.65 2.53
C ASN A 8 7.81 -22.58 2.10
N GLN A 9 8.78 -22.88 1.22
CA GLN A 9 9.81 -21.95 0.72
C GLN A 9 9.52 -21.37 -0.68
N LEU A 10 8.33 -21.62 -1.25
CA LEU A 10 7.92 -20.96 -2.50
C LEU A 10 7.85 -19.44 -2.30
N TYR A 11 8.73 -18.71 -2.98
CA TYR A 11 8.79 -17.26 -3.03
C TYR A 11 8.53 -16.81 -4.48
N PHE A 12 7.43 -16.08 -4.69
CA PHE A 12 7.17 -15.46 -5.98
C PHE A 12 7.78 -14.06 -5.99
N LYS A 13 8.38 -13.67 -7.12
CA LYS A 13 8.78 -12.28 -7.36
C LYS A 13 7.65 -11.55 -8.08
N ASP A 14 7.41 -10.29 -7.70
CA ASP A 14 6.42 -9.46 -8.37
C ASP A 14 6.86 -9.17 -9.82
N THR A 15 5.94 -9.25 -10.76
CA THR A 15 6.21 -9.03 -12.18
C THR A 15 6.32 -7.54 -12.47
N GLN A 16 7.47 -7.08 -12.96
CA GLN A 16 7.70 -5.69 -13.33
C GLN A 16 7.11 -5.36 -14.71
N PHE A 17 5.78 -5.27 -14.79
CA PHE A 17 5.08 -4.88 -16.03
C PHE A 17 5.48 -3.51 -16.58
N ALA A 18 6.05 -2.64 -15.75
CA ALA A 18 6.59 -1.35 -16.17
C ALA A 18 7.73 -1.48 -17.19
N ASN A 19 8.51 -2.56 -17.13
CA ASN A 19 9.64 -2.82 -18.01
C ASN A 19 9.23 -3.45 -19.35
N LEU A 20 7.95 -3.79 -19.53
CA LEU A 20 7.46 -4.36 -20.79
C LEU A 20 7.00 -3.29 -21.77
N MET A 21 7.05 -3.59 -23.07
CA MET A 21 6.62 -2.67 -24.13
C MET A 21 7.27 -1.28 -24.01
N THR A 22 8.60 -1.26 -23.78
CA THR A 22 9.38 -0.03 -23.61
C THR A 22 9.58 0.71 -24.93
N ARG A 23 9.62 -0.02 -26.05
CA ARG A 23 9.66 0.57 -27.40
C ARG A 23 8.23 0.72 -27.93
N ARG A 24 7.89 1.92 -28.39
CA ARG A 24 6.56 2.26 -28.93
C ARG A 24 6.72 3.12 -30.18
N ILE A 25 5.71 3.06 -31.04
CA ILE A 25 5.64 3.88 -32.25
C ILE A 25 4.76 5.09 -31.92
N PHE A 26 5.34 6.29 -31.98
CA PHE A 26 4.66 7.56 -31.74
C PHE A 26 4.45 8.36 -33.02
N ASN A 27 5.42 8.34 -33.93
CA ASN A 27 5.37 9.10 -35.18
C ASN A 27 5.44 8.15 -36.39
N VAL A 28 4.43 8.21 -37.24
CA VAL A 28 4.34 7.41 -38.47
C VAL A 28 4.41 8.34 -39.68
N LEU A 29 5.36 8.09 -40.58
CA LEU A 29 5.44 8.77 -41.87
C LEU A 29 4.67 7.96 -42.91
N LEU A 30 3.61 8.54 -43.47
CA LEU A 30 2.82 7.95 -44.55
C LEU A 30 3.22 8.60 -45.87
N ILE A 31 3.81 7.81 -46.77
CA ILE A 31 4.17 8.23 -48.12
C ILE A 31 3.11 7.70 -49.08
N ALA A 32 2.23 8.57 -49.54
CA ALA A 32 1.11 8.22 -50.41
C ALA A 32 0.87 9.34 -51.44
N ASN A 33 0.43 8.98 -52.64
CA ASN A 33 0.02 9.99 -53.61
C ASN A 33 -1.23 10.75 -53.08
N PRO A 34 -1.52 11.95 -53.58
CA PRO A 34 -2.63 12.77 -53.07
C PRO A 34 -4.00 12.07 -53.11
N TYR A 35 -4.22 11.17 -54.07
CA TYR A 35 -5.49 10.44 -54.19
C TYR A 35 -5.62 9.32 -53.14
N ASP A 36 -4.57 8.54 -52.92
CA ASP A 36 -4.54 7.48 -51.90
C ASP A 36 -4.55 8.07 -50.49
N ALA A 37 -3.86 9.19 -50.29
CA ALA A 37 -3.93 9.99 -49.06
C ALA A 37 -5.36 10.48 -48.80
N PHE A 38 -6.01 11.05 -49.82
CA PHE A 38 -7.41 11.45 -49.75
C PHE A 38 -8.35 10.28 -49.47
N MET A 39 -8.17 9.12 -50.10
CA MET A 39 -8.98 7.92 -49.82
C MET A 39 -8.86 7.46 -48.36
N LEU A 40 -7.67 7.57 -47.76
CA LEU A 40 -7.50 7.28 -46.34
C LEU A 40 -8.14 8.34 -45.43
N GLU A 41 -8.16 9.61 -45.84
CA GLU A 41 -8.78 10.71 -45.09
C GLU A 41 -10.32 10.75 -45.21
N ASP A 42 -10.88 10.51 -46.40
CA ASP A 42 -12.32 10.62 -46.67
C ASP A 42 -13.10 9.39 -46.16
N ASP A 43 -12.50 8.18 -46.23
CA ASP A 43 -13.06 6.99 -45.58
C ASP A 43 -13.01 7.05 -44.05
N GLY A 44 -12.37 8.06 -43.45
CA GLY A 44 -12.82 8.59 -42.16
C GLY A 44 -11.73 9.04 -41.20
N ARG A 45 -11.08 10.18 -41.50
CA ARG A 45 -10.23 10.94 -40.56
C ARG A 45 -9.33 10.02 -39.74
N ILE A 46 -8.27 9.52 -40.39
CA ILE A 46 -7.33 8.52 -39.84
C ILE A 46 -6.98 8.81 -38.37
N ASP A 47 -6.64 10.06 -38.06
CA ASP A 47 -6.29 10.48 -36.70
C ASP A 47 -7.45 10.29 -35.72
N GLU A 48 -8.68 10.66 -36.10
CA GLU A 48 -9.89 10.49 -35.28
C GLU A 48 -10.24 9.01 -35.07
N LYS A 49 -10.16 8.19 -36.12
CA LYS A 49 -10.42 6.74 -36.02
C LYS A 49 -9.36 6.03 -35.19
N ILE A 50 -8.09 6.35 -35.36
CA ILE A 50 -7.01 5.77 -34.55
C ILE A 50 -7.14 6.24 -33.09
N PHE A 51 -7.48 7.51 -32.87
CA PHE A 51 -7.77 8.00 -31.52
C PHE A 51 -8.93 7.24 -30.87
N ASN A 52 -10.03 7.05 -31.60
CA ASN A 52 -11.22 6.33 -31.12
C ASN A 52 -10.92 4.85 -30.84
N GLU A 53 -10.14 4.17 -31.69
CA GLU A 53 -9.76 2.77 -31.49
C GLU A 53 -8.77 2.62 -30.33
N TYR A 54 -7.82 3.55 -30.16
CA TYR A 54 -6.96 3.57 -28.98
C TYR A 54 -7.76 3.81 -27.71
N THR A 55 -8.73 4.72 -27.75
CA THR A 55 -9.59 5.03 -26.60
C THR A 55 -10.49 3.84 -26.25
N SER A 56 -11.12 3.20 -27.23
CA SER A 56 -11.97 2.01 -27.04
C SER A 56 -11.16 0.85 -26.44
N LEU A 57 -9.90 0.71 -26.86
CA LEU A 57 -8.95 -0.28 -26.35
C LEU A 57 -8.20 0.17 -25.09
N SER A 58 -8.54 1.34 -24.51
CA SER A 58 -7.89 1.91 -23.31
C SER A 58 -6.36 2.03 -23.44
N LEU A 59 -5.88 2.18 -24.68
CA LEU A 59 -4.49 2.44 -25.01
C LEU A 59 -4.21 3.94 -24.82
N ARG A 60 -3.02 4.24 -24.31
CA ARG A 60 -2.54 5.63 -24.15
C ARG A 60 -1.59 6.00 -25.29
N TYR A 61 -1.62 7.27 -25.69
CA TYR A 61 -0.78 7.88 -26.71
C TYR A 61 -1.00 7.27 -28.10
N PRO A 62 -2.08 7.66 -28.80
CA PRO A 62 -2.24 7.29 -30.20
C PRO A 62 -1.09 7.87 -31.05
N PRO A 63 -0.58 7.13 -32.04
CA PRO A 63 0.46 7.61 -32.93
C PRO A 63 -0.04 8.74 -33.82
N ARG A 64 0.86 9.66 -34.15
CA ARG A 64 0.61 10.78 -35.07
C ARG A 64 1.06 10.39 -36.48
N PHE A 65 0.25 10.73 -37.46
CA PHE A 65 0.54 10.48 -38.86
C PHE A 65 0.98 11.79 -39.52
N SER A 66 2.14 11.75 -40.20
CA SER A 66 2.58 12.80 -41.11
C SER A 66 2.47 12.27 -42.53
N GLN A 67 1.80 13.00 -43.41
CA GLN A 67 1.59 12.59 -44.79
C GLN A 67 2.52 13.38 -45.72
N VAL A 68 3.13 12.68 -46.67
CA VAL A 68 3.98 13.28 -47.72
C VAL A 68 3.68 12.62 -49.06
N SER A 69 3.84 13.37 -50.15
CA SER A 69 3.50 12.90 -51.49
C SER A 69 4.72 12.61 -52.37
N THR A 70 5.91 13.09 -51.97
CA THR A 70 7.15 12.97 -52.75
C THR A 70 8.34 12.52 -51.90
N GLU A 71 9.38 11.99 -52.55
CA GLU A 71 10.62 11.58 -51.89
C GLU A 71 11.31 12.75 -51.18
N GLU A 72 11.40 13.90 -51.85
CA GLU A 72 12.09 15.07 -51.30
C GLU A 72 11.42 15.56 -50.02
N GLU A 73 10.09 15.56 -49.98
CA GLU A 73 9.33 15.91 -48.78
C GLU A 73 9.54 14.88 -47.67
N ALA A 74 9.54 13.58 -48.02
CA ALA A 74 9.79 12.50 -47.06
C ALA A 74 11.18 12.65 -46.41
N LEU A 75 12.22 12.91 -47.20
CA LEU A 75 13.59 13.10 -46.71
C LEU A 75 13.71 14.38 -45.85
N ARG A 76 13.11 15.50 -46.27
CA ARG A 76 13.09 16.74 -45.44
C ARG A 76 12.39 16.50 -44.10
N GLN A 77 11.29 15.75 -44.10
CA GLN A 77 10.59 15.40 -42.87
C GLN A 77 11.45 14.51 -41.97
N LEU A 78 12.09 13.48 -42.52
CA LEU A 78 13.00 12.57 -41.79
C LEU A 78 14.25 13.28 -41.24
N GLU A 79 14.69 14.38 -41.85
CA GLU A 79 15.76 15.23 -41.32
C GLU A 79 15.28 16.12 -40.15
N SER A 80 14.03 16.56 -40.19
CA SER A 80 13.47 17.51 -39.21
C SER A 80 12.80 16.84 -37.99
N VAL A 81 12.24 15.65 -38.16
CA VAL A 81 11.43 14.94 -37.16
C VAL A 81 11.84 13.47 -37.11
N SER A 82 11.95 12.92 -35.90
CA SER A 82 12.18 11.49 -35.71
C SER A 82 10.91 10.68 -35.95
N PHE A 83 10.93 9.79 -36.94
CA PHE A 83 9.85 8.84 -37.23
C PHE A 83 10.21 7.43 -36.75
N ASP A 84 9.21 6.72 -36.22
CA ASP A 84 9.37 5.36 -35.67
C ASP A 84 8.94 4.27 -36.67
N LEU A 85 8.17 4.63 -37.70
CA LEU A 85 7.66 3.74 -38.75
C LEU A 85 7.39 4.54 -40.03
N VAL A 86 7.76 3.97 -41.17
CA VAL A 86 7.40 4.49 -42.50
C VAL A 86 6.43 3.53 -43.18
N ILE A 87 5.33 4.06 -43.70
CA ILE A 87 4.35 3.31 -44.49
C ILE A 87 4.35 3.89 -45.92
N CYS A 88 4.72 3.06 -46.90
CA CYS A 88 4.74 3.45 -48.32
C CYS A 88 3.52 2.87 -49.05
N MET A 89 2.76 3.72 -49.74
CA MET A 89 1.63 3.31 -50.59
C MET A 89 1.97 3.48 -52.07
N PRO A 90 2.27 2.39 -52.79
CA PRO A 90 2.60 2.46 -54.21
C PRO A 90 1.36 2.76 -55.06
N GLY A 91 1.47 3.79 -55.89
CA GLY A 91 0.46 4.15 -56.88
C GLY A 91 0.37 3.16 -58.05
N THR A 92 -0.69 3.25 -58.85
CA THR A 92 -0.92 2.40 -60.03
C THR A 92 -0.06 2.76 -61.25
N GLY A 93 0.65 3.89 -61.23
CA GLY A 93 1.32 4.48 -62.40
C GLY A 93 2.85 4.30 -62.48
N ASP A 94 3.60 4.47 -61.38
CA ASP A 94 5.08 4.57 -61.42
C ASP A 94 5.80 3.78 -60.30
N ASN A 95 7.10 3.52 -60.49
CA ASN A 95 7.98 2.76 -59.58
C ASN A 95 8.39 3.52 -58.30
N ASP A 96 8.11 4.83 -58.22
CA ASP A 96 8.67 5.75 -57.24
C ASP A 96 8.54 5.26 -55.79
N SER A 97 7.40 4.71 -55.35
CA SER A 97 7.21 4.39 -53.92
C SER A 97 8.07 3.23 -53.40
N PHE A 98 8.48 2.29 -54.26
CA PHE A 98 9.41 1.22 -53.88
C PHE A 98 10.85 1.75 -53.82
N ASP A 99 11.22 2.59 -54.80
CA ASP A 99 12.53 3.24 -54.86
C ASP A 99 12.74 4.18 -53.67
N ILE A 100 11.73 4.98 -53.33
CA ILE A 100 11.70 5.84 -52.14
C ILE A 100 11.91 5.01 -50.87
N GLY A 101 11.20 3.89 -50.74
CA GLY A 101 11.34 3.01 -49.58
C GLY A 101 12.75 2.45 -49.43
N ARG A 102 13.38 2.02 -50.54
CA ARG A 102 14.77 1.54 -50.56
C ARG A 102 15.76 2.63 -50.18
N HIS A 103 15.64 3.80 -50.79
CA HIS A 103 16.54 4.93 -50.53
C HIS A 103 16.43 5.41 -49.08
N ILE A 104 15.22 5.42 -48.50
CA ILE A 104 15.02 5.69 -47.08
C ILE A 104 15.69 4.61 -46.23
N LYS A 105 15.55 3.32 -46.58
CA LYS A 105 16.18 2.21 -45.84
C LYS A 105 17.71 2.27 -45.86
N GLU A 106 18.29 2.67 -46.99
CA GLU A 106 19.74 2.86 -47.12
C GLU A 106 20.27 3.96 -46.20
N LYS A 107 19.52 5.06 -46.05
CA LYS A 107 19.88 6.17 -45.15
C LYS A 107 19.51 5.93 -43.68
N TYR A 108 18.43 5.19 -43.44
CA TYR A 108 17.81 4.98 -42.12
C TYR A 108 17.51 3.50 -41.87
N GLU A 109 18.57 2.69 -41.80
CA GLU A 109 18.49 1.23 -41.68
C GLU A 109 17.61 0.74 -40.51
N GLN A 110 17.61 1.49 -39.41
CA GLN A 110 16.93 1.13 -38.17
C GLN A 110 15.42 1.40 -38.18
N ILE A 111 14.91 2.21 -39.11
CA ILE A 111 13.48 2.54 -39.19
C ILE A 111 12.78 1.38 -39.90
N PRO A 112 11.74 0.77 -39.30
CA PRO A 112 10.92 -0.23 -39.98
C PRO A 112 10.14 0.42 -41.12
N ILE A 113 10.11 -0.26 -42.27
CA ILE A 113 9.42 0.24 -43.47
C ILE A 113 8.42 -0.81 -43.93
N VAL A 114 7.17 -0.39 -44.11
CA VAL A 114 6.06 -1.25 -44.48
C VAL A 114 5.41 -0.75 -45.77
N ILE A 115 5.04 -1.66 -46.66
CA ILE A 115 4.27 -1.32 -47.86
C ILE A 115 2.78 -1.54 -47.59
N LEU A 116 1.92 -0.62 -48.01
CA LEU A 116 0.48 -0.76 -47.97
C LEU A 116 -0.10 -0.55 -49.38
N THR A 117 -0.49 -1.65 -50.03
CA THR A 117 -0.95 -1.61 -51.44
C THR A 117 -2.47 -1.65 -51.56
N PRO A 118 -3.09 -0.90 -52.49
CA PRO A 118 -4.49 -1.06 -52.82
C PRO A 118 -4.72 -2.37 -53.61
N PHE A 119 -5.91 -2.97 -53.46
CA PHE A 119 -6.22 -4.23 -54.13
C PHE A 119 -6.35 -4.06 -55.65
N SER A 120 -5.31 -4.44 -56.39
CA SER A 120 -5.38 -4.55 -57.86
C SER A 120 -4.60 -5.75 -58.40
N HIS A 121 -5.14 -6.36 -59.46
CA HIS A 121 -4.53 -7.52 -60.14
C HIS A 121 -3.16 -7.20 -60.74
N GLY A 122 -2.92 -5.93 -61.11
CA GLY A 122 -1.64 -5.46 -61.65
C GLY A 122 -0.54 -5.36 -60.58
N ILE A 123 -0.86 -4.83 -59.40
CA ILE A 123 0.13 -4.64 -58.31
C ILE A 123 0.61 -5.99 -57.75
N THR A 124 -0.27 -6.99 -57.68
CA THR A 124 0.11 -8.32 -57.15
C THR A 124 1.16 -9.02 -58.03
N LYS A 125 1.04 -8.90 -59.35
CA LYS A 125 2.06 -9.41 -60.30
C LYS A 125 3.36 -8.61 -60.23
N ARG A 126 3.27 -7.30 -59.94
CA ARG A 126 4.42 -6.42 -59.80
C ARG A 126 5.23 -6.78 -58.54
N ILE A 127 4.57 -6.93 -57.39
CA ILE A 127 5.19 -7.34 -56.11
C ILE A 127 5.95 -8.67 -56.26
N ALA A 128 5.44 -9.62 -57.04
CA ALA A 128 6.08 -10.92 -57.24
C ALA A 128 7.44 -10.84 -57.98
N ASN A 129 7.68 -9.76 -58.72
CA ASN A 129 8.90 -9.54 -59.51
C ASN A 129 9.78 -8.42 -58.92
N GLU A 130 9.39 -7.79 -57.81
CA GLU A 130 10.13 -6.71 -57.16
C GLU A 130 11.01 -7.22 -56.01
N ASP A 131 12.09 -6.50 -55.73
CA ASP A 131 12.94 -6.77 -54.56
C ASP A 131 12.31 -6.16 -53.30
N LEU A 132 11.86 -7.02 -52.39
CA LEU A 132 11.18 -6.64 -51.15
C LEU A 132 12.13 -6.62 -49.94
N SER A 133 13.43 -6.81 -50.11
CA SER A 133 14.41 -6.94 -49.02
C SER A 133 14.47 -5.72 -48.10
N ALA A 134 14.20 -4.52 -48.63
CA ALA A 134 14.19 -3.27 -47.86
C ALA A 134 12.96 -3.11 -46.94
N PHE A 135 11.93 -3.95 -47.10
CA PHE A 135 10.65 -3.82 -46.41
C PHE A 135 10.44 -4.93 -45.40
N ASP A 136 9.99 -4.56 -44.19
CA ASP A 136 9.68 -5.52 -43.13
C ASP A 136 8.46 -6.38 -43.50
N TYR A 137 7.40 -5.73 -43.99
CA TYR A 137 6.14 -6.37 -44.38
C TYR A 137 5.45 -5.63 -45.52
N VAL A 138 4.63 -6.37 -46.26
CA VAL A 138 3.75 -5.82 -47.30
C VAL A 138 2.31 -6.06 -46.87
N PHE A 139 1.39 -5.12 -47.00
CA PHE A 139 -0.01 -5.28 -46.64
C PHE A 139 -0.92 -4.91 -47.80
N CYS A 140 -2.13 -5.44 -47.77
CA CYS A 140 -3.20 -5.09 -48.69
C CYS A 140 -4.22 -4.21 -47.95
N TRP A 141 -4.45 -3.00 -48.44
CA TRP A 141 -5.50 -2.13 -47.93
C TRP A 141 -6.87 -2.65 -48.36
N LEU A 142 -7.67 -3.04 -47.37
CA LEU A 142 -9.02 -3.59 -47.55
C LEU A 142 -10.12 -2.59 -47.14
N GLY A 143 -9.80 -1.30 -47.02
CA GLY A 143 -10.72 -0.28 -46.50
C GLY A 143 -10.96 -0.36 -44.99
N ASN A 144 -10.06 -1.00 -44.24
CA ASN A 144 -10.18 -1.20 -42.79
C ASN A 144 -9.05 -0.49 -42.03
N THR A 145 -9.38 0.57 -41.30
CA THR A 145 -8.42 1.33 -40.48
C THR A 145 -7.81 0.52 -39.33
N ASP A 146 -8.48 -0.55 -38.86
CA ASP A 146 -7.92 -1.45 -37.85
C ASP A 146 -6.63 -2.14 -38.34
N LEU A 147 -6.39 -2.18 -39.67
CA LEU A 147 -5.15 -2.65 -40.26
C LEU A 147 -3.96 -1.76 -39.89
N LEU A 148 -4.10 -0.43 -39.93
CA LEU A 148 -3.01 0.49 -39.55
C LEU A 148 -2.60 0.25 -38.09
N VAL A 149 -3.59 0.13 -37.20
CA VAL A 149 -3.36 -0.21 -35.79
C VAL A 149 -2.63 -1.55 -35.66
N SER A 150 -3.02 -2.55 -36.46
CA SER A 150 -2.41 -3.89 -36.45
C SER A 150 -0.98 -3.88 -36.97
N ILE A 151 -0.67 -3.09 -38.00
CA ILE A 151 0.69 -2.91 -38.51
C ILE A 151 1.58 -2.33 -37.40
N ILE A 152 1.12 -1.23 -36.79
CA ILE A 152 1.84 -0.61 -35.66
C ILE A 152 2.06 -1.63 -34.55
N LYS A 153 1.04 -2.40 -34.14
CA LYS A 153 1.17 -3.39 -33.07
C LYS A 153 2.05 -4.58 -33.44
N LEU A 154 2.08 -4.99 -34.71
CA LEU A 154 2.97 -6.04 -35.19
C LEU A 154 4.44 -5.62 -35.12
N ILE A 155 4.75 -4.40 -35.52
CA ILE A 155 6.10 -3.86 -35.42
C ILE A 155 6.49 -3.66 -33.95
N GLU A 156 5.61 -3.08 -33.11
CA GLU A 156 5.87 -2.96 -31.67
C GLU A 156 6.11 -4.33 -31.01
N ASP A 157 5.30 -5.34 -31.33
CA ASP A 157 5.46 -6.69 -30.79
C ASP A 157 6.80 -7.29 -31.23
N LYS A 158 7.20 -7.15 -32.51
CA LYS A 158 8.53 -7.57 -33.03
C LYS A 158 9.68 -6.88 -32.30
N MET A 159 9.60 -5.56 -32.09
CA MET A 159 10.64 -4.75 -31.42
C MET A 159 10.85 -5.13 -29.95
N ASN A 160 9.80 -5.56 -29.27
CA ASN A 160 9.84 -5.85 -27.82
C ASN A 160 9.91 -7.35 -27.49
N LEU A 161 9.65 -8.25 -28.45
CA LEU A 161 9.49 -9.70 -28.21
C LEU A 161 10.62 -10.30 -27.37
N GLU A 162 11.87 -10.10 -27.80
CA GLU A 162 13.03 -10.72 -27.13
C GLU A 162 13.21 -10.20 -25.71
N HIS A 163 13.07 -8.90 -25.49
CA HIS A 163 13.16 -8.29 -24.18
C HIS A 163 12.03 -8.78 -23.26
N ASP A 164 10.79 -8.70 -23.71
CA ASP A 164 9.60 -9.04 -22.93
C ASP A 164 9.55 -10.53 -22.54
N VAL A 165 9.99 -11.43 -23.44
CA VAL A 165 10.12 -12.86 -23.14
C VAL A 165 11.19 -13.10 -22.08
N LYS A 166 12.37 -12.46 -22.21
CA LYS A 166 13.49 -12.66 -21.29
C LYS A 166 13.23 -12.10 -19.89
N GLU A 167 12.54 -10.96 -19.80
CA GLU A 167 12.30 -10.25 -18.53
C GLU A 167 11.25 -10.96 -17.66
N VAL A 168 10.12 -11.39 -18.25
CA VAL A 168 8.98 -11.93 -17.47
C VAL A 168 8.28 -13.14 -18.10
N GLY A 169 8.79 -13.69 -19.20
CA GLY A 169 8.19 -14.87 -19.83
C GLY A 169 6.90 -14.58 -20.62
N VAL A 170 6.79 -13.39 -21.24
CA VAL A 170 5.63 -13.07 -22.11
C VAL A 170 5.42 -14.16 -23.16
N GLN A 171 4.16 -14.51 -23.44
CA GLN A 171 3.82 -15.52 -24.44
C GLN A 171 3.69 -14.92 -25.84
N LEU A 172 3.80 -15.77 -26.87
CA LEU A 172 3.55 -15.40 -28.25
C LEU A 172 2.52 -16.32 -28.93
N ILE A 173 1.81 -15.77 -29.88
CA ILE A 173 0.98 -16.45 -30.87
C ILE A 173 1.76 -16.44 -32.18
N LEU A 174 2.14 -17.62 -32.67
CA LEU A 174 2.82 -17.76 -33.95
C LEU A 174 1.76 -17.87 -35.05
N LEU A 175 1.70 -16.86 -35.93
CA LEU A 175 0.88 -16.85 -37.13
C LEU A 175 1.78 -17.13 -38.34
N VAL A 176 1.52 -18.21 -39.07
CA VAL A 176 2.26 -18.57 -40.28
C VAL A 176 1.35 -18.42 -41.48
N GLU A 177 1.59 -17.37 -42.27
CA GLU A 177 0.78 -17.02 -43.44
C GLU A 177 1.62 -16.22 -44.43
N ASP A 178 1.67 -16.67 -45.68
CA ASP A 178 2.41 -15.98 -46.75
C ASP A 178 1.50 -15.15 -47.66
N SER A 179 0.19 -15.39 -47.66
CA SER A 179 -0.75 -14.61 -48.45
C SER A 179 -0.95 -13.21 -47.87
N ILE A 180 -0.43 -12.20 -48.57
CA ILE A 180 -0.54 -10.78 -48.23
C ILE A 180 -1.98 -10.39 -47.89
N ARG A 181 -2.93 -10.81 -48.73
CA ARG A 181 -4.35 -10.51 -48.54
C ARG A 181 -4.90 -11.13 -47.26
N PHE A 182 -4.46 -12.34 -46.93
CA PHE A 182 -5.04 -13.10 -45.84
C PHE A 182 -4.57 -12.60 -44.48
N TYR A 183 -3.26 -12.42 -44.26
CA TYR A 183 -2.81 -11.86 -42.99
C TYR A 183 -3.24 -10.40 -42.82
N SER A 184 -3.39 -9.63 -43.90
CA SER A 184 -3.96 -8.26 -43.84
C SER A 184 -5.43 -8.26 -43.39
N SER A 185 -6.16 -9.36 -43.58
CA SER A 185 -7.53 -9.55 -43.09
C SER A 185 -7.58 -10.11 -41.67
N VAL A 186 -6.70 -11.05 -41.34
CA VAL A 186 -6.73 -11.78 -40.07
C VAL A 186 -6.13 -10.98 -38.91
N LEU A 187 -5.05 -10.24 -39.14
CA LEU A 187 -4.33 -9.50 -38.09
C LEU A 187 -5.23 -8.47 -37.36
N PRO A 188 -6.04 -7.64 -38.05
CA PRO A 188 -7.01 -6.75 -37.39
C PRO A 188 -7.92 -7.47 -36.39
N ASN A 189 -8.49 -8.59 -36.83
CA ASN A 189 -9.41 -9.37 -36.01
C ASN A 189 -8.69 -10.01 -34.80
N LEU A 190 -7.48 -10.51 -35.01
CA LEU A 190 -6.68 -11.17 -33.98
C LEU A 190 -6.17 -10.16 -32.94
N TYR A 191 -5.63 -9.01 -33.36
CA TYR A 191 -5.17 -7.96 -32.44
C TYR A 191 -6.32 -7.39 -31.62
N LYS A 192 -7.44 -7.04 -32.26
CA LYS A 192 -8.64 -6.54 -31.58
C LYS A 192 -9.12 -7.53 -30.51
N PHE A 193 -9.09 -8.83 -30.81
CA PHE A 193 -9.43 -9.87 -29.87
C PHE A 193 -8.44 -9.96 -28.70
N VAL A 194 -7.13 -10.06 -28.96
CA VAL A 194 -6.10 -10.16 -27.92
C VAL A 194 -6.09 -8.93 -27.00
N LEU A 195 -6.26 -7.73 -27.58
CA LEU A 195 -6.32 -6.47 -26.81
C LEU A 195 -7.58 -6.41 -25.94
N LYS A 196 -8.74 -6.80 -26.46
CA LYS A 196 -9.98 -6.90 -25.67
C LYS A 196 -9.85 -7.92 -24.52
N GLN A 197 -9.29 -9.09 -24.80
CA GLN A 197 -8.99 -10.08 -23.76
C GLN A 197 -8.05 -9.51 -22.70
N SER A 198 -7.04 -8.75 -23.11
CA SER A 198 -6.14 -8.03 -22.20
C SER A 198 -6.86 -7.06 -21.28
N GLN A 199 -7.82 -6.30 -21.81
CA GLN A 199 -8.66 -5.41 -20.99
C GLN A 199 -9.52 -6.18 -19.99
N GLU A 200 -10.10 -7.31 -20.38
CA GLU A 200 -10.97 -8.14 -19.53
C GLU A 200 -10.20 -8.70 -18.33
N PHE A 201 -9.04 -9.33 -18.53
CA PHE A 201 -8.28 -9.89 -17.40
C PHE A 201 -7.51 -8.82 -16.61
N SER A 202 -7.13 -7.69 -17.23
CA SER A 202 -6.49 -6.59 -16.50
C SER A 202 -7.38 -6.07 -15.38
N THR A 203 -8.70 -6.27 -15.48
CA THR A 203 -9.64 -5.90 -14.43
C THR A 203 -9.22 -6.46 -13.09
N GLU A 204 -8.61 -7.65 -13.00
CA GLU A 204 -8.16 -8.30 -11.75
C GLU A 204 -7.04 -7.53 -11.01
N ALA A 205 -6.42 -6.52 -11.62
CA ALA A 205 -5.49 -5.66 -10.92
C ALA A 205 -6.16 -4.93 -9.74
N LEU A 206 -5.36 -4.60 -8.73
CA LEU A 206 -5.85 -4.01 -7.48
C LEU A 206 -6.16 -2.52 -7.62
N ASN A 207 -5.59 -1.85 -8.63
CA ASN A 207 -5.87 -0.45 -8.96
C ASN A 207 -5.73 -0.16 -10.47
N ALA A 208 -6.15 1.03 -10.91
CA ALA A 208 -6.19 1.43 -12.31
C ALA A 208 -4.80 1.57 -12.97
N HIS A 209 -3.79 1.97 -12.19
CA HIS A 209 -2.42 2.07 -12.70
C HIS A 209 -1.85 0.69 -13.02
N GLN A 210 -1.95 -0.25 -12.09
CA GLN A 210 -1.55 -1.66 -12.30
C GLN A 210 -2.34 -2.32 -13.42
N ARG A 211 -3.64 -1.99 -13.56
CA ARG A 211 -4.47 -2.45 -14.68
C ARG A 211 -3.82 -2.08 -16.03
N THR A 212 -3.41 -0.82 -16.16
CA THR A 212 -2.78 -0.30 -17.39
C THR A 212 -1.44 -0.97 -17.67
N LEU A 213 -0.60 -1.15 -16.64
CA LEU A 213 0.69 -1.83 -16.79
C LEU A 213 0.51 -3.30 -17.17
N ARG A 214 -0.43 -4.00 -16.55
CA ARG A 214 -0.68 -5.43 -16.78
C ARG A 214 -1.11 -5.74 -18.22
N MET A 215 -1.77 -4.80 -18.91
CA MET A 215 -2.09 -4.95 -20.33
C MET A 215 -0.84 -5.08 -21.23
N ARG A 216 0.33 -4.67 -20.76
CA ARG A 216 1.60 -4.82 -21.49
C ARG A 216 2.08 -6.27 -21.54
N GLY A 217 1.65 -7.10 -20.57
CA GLY A 217 1.94 -8.53 -20.52
C GLY A 217 1.03 -9.39 -21.41
N ARG A 218 0.24 -8.79 -22.31
CA ARG A 218 -0.55 -9.54 -23.30
C ARG A 218 0.35 -10.44 -24.15
N PRO A 219 -0.17 -11.56 -24.68
CA PRO A 219 0.54 -12.34 -25.68
C PRO A 219 0.88 -11.50 -26.92
N LYS A 220 2.11 -11.65 -27.43
CA LYS A 220 2.57 -11.00 -28.67
C LYS A 220 2.15 -11.79 -29.87
N ILE A 221 1.84 -11.15 -30.99
CA ILE A 221 1.58 -11.86 -32.25
C ILE A 221 2.83 -11.75 -33.12
N VAL A 222 3.33 -12.89 -33.59
CA VAL A 222 4.51 -12.95 -34.46
C VAL A 222 4.10 -13.59 -35.79
N LEU A 223 4.30 -12.84 -36.87
CA LEU A 223 4.00 -13.29 -38.24
C LEU A 223 5.26 -13.89 -38.88
N ALA A 224 5.16 -15.14 -39.33
CA ALA A 224 6.14 -15.81 -40.18
C ALA A 224 5.53 -16.10 -41.56
N ARG A 225 6.35 -15.98 -42.61
CA ARG A 225 5.92 -16.18 -44.01
C ARG A 225 6.51 -17.43 -44.64
N THR A 226 7.56 -17.99 -44.03
CA THR A 226 8.23 -19.22 -44.51
C THR A 226 8.32 -20.27 -43.41
N TYR A 227 8.59 -21.51 -43.81
CA TYR A 227 8.81 -22.60 -42.87
C TYR A 227 10.01 -22.36 -41.96
N GLU A 228 11.09 -21.85 -42.53
CA GLU A 228 12.34 -21.58 -41.82
C GLU A 228 12.14 -20.46 -40.79
N GLU A 229 11.49 -19.35 -41.17
CA GLU A 229 11.13 -18.28 -40.22
C GLU A 229 10.27 -18.83 -39.06
N ALA A 230 9.24 -19.63 -39.37
CA ALA A 230 8.35 -20.20 -38.38
C ALA A 230 9.08 -21.16 -37.42
N MET A 231 9.97 -22.00 -37.94
CA MET A 231 10.72 -22.97 -37.15
C MET A 231 11.80 -22.31 -36.29
N ASP A 232 12.46 -21.26 -36.80
CA ASP A 232 13.42 -20.46 -36.04
C ASP A 232 12.76 -19.77 -34.86
N ILE A 233 11.60 -19.13 -35.07
CA ILE A 233 10.80 -18.52 -34.01
C ILE A 233 10.37 -19.58 -33.00
N TYR A 234 9.86 -20.73 -33.47
CA TYR A 234 9.41 -21.81 -32.59
C TYR A 234 10.56 -22.37 -31.75
N ASN A 235 11.74 -22.58 -32.33
CA ASN A 235 12.91 -23.11 -31.62
C ASN A 235 13.47 -22.10 -30.62
N LYS A 236 13.53 -20.81 -30.97
CA LYS A 236 14.01 -19.75 -30.08
C LYS A 236 13.08 -19.57 -28.88
N TYR A 237 11.77 -19.71 -29.08
CA TYR A 237 10.76 -19.42 -28.07
C TYR A 237 9.86 -20.61 -27.72
N THR A 238 10.38 -21.84 -27.78
CA THR A 238 9.58 -23.08 -27.54
C THR A 238 8.82 -23.03 -26.21
N ASN A 239 9.38 -22.37 -25.21
CA ASN A 239 8.77 -22.23 -23.89
C ASN A 239 7.73 -21.11 -23.78
N ASN A 240 7.48 -20.33 -24.83
CA ASN A 240 6.61 -19.16 -24.75
C ASN A 240 5.52 -19.16 -25.81
N ILE A 241 5.31 -20.28 -26.50
CA ILE A 241 4.24 -20.44 -27.50
C ILE A 241 2.90 -20.68 -26.79
N LEU A 242 2.00 -19.70 -26.88
CA LEU A 242 0.61 -19.85 -26.43
C LEU A 242 -0.20 -20.74 -27.39
N GLY A 243 0.08 -20.62 -28.69
CA GLY A 243 -0.55 -21.38 -29.76
C GLY A 243 0.03 -21.03 -31.13
N VAL A 244 -0.21 -21.91 -32.10
CA VAL A 244 0.25 -21.76 -33.50
C VAL A 244 -0.97 -21.76 -34.43
N ILE A 245 -1.03 -20.78 -35.31
CA ILE A 245 -2.00 -20.65 -36.39
C ILE A 245 -1.20 -20.74 -37.69
N THR A 246 -1.49 -21.70 -38.55
CA THR A 246 -0.71 -21.91 -39.77
C THR A 246 -1.60 -22.17 -40.97
N ASP A 247 -1.25 -21.59 -42.10
CA ASP A 247 -1.69 -22.11 -43.40
C ASP A 247 -1.08 -23.50 -43.65
N VAL A 248 -1.59 -24.24 -44.62
CA VAL A 248 -1.03 -25.51 -45.08
C VAL A 248 0.08 -25.30 -46.10
N ARG A 249 -0.11 -24.36 -47.04
CA ARG A 249 0.75 -24.18 -48.21
C ARG A 249 1.48 -22.85 -48.16
N PHE A 250 2.78 -22.88 -47.83
CA PHE A 250 3.64 -21.71 -47.82
C PHE A 250 5.09 -22.07 -48.26
N PRO A 251 5.93 -21.09 -48.61
CA PRO A 251 7.29 -21.31 -49.11
C PRO A 251 8.21 -22.03 -48.12
N ARG A 252 9.09 -22.88 -48.66
CA ARG A 252 10.31 -23.34 -47.97
C ARG A 252 11.53 -22.85 -48.72
N VAL A 253 12.43 -22.18 -47.99
CA VAL A 253 13.63 -21.55 -48.58
C VAL A 253 14.55 -22.60 -49.21
N ASP A 254 14.60 -23.82 -48.66
CA ASP A 254 15.40 -24.94 -49.17
C ASP A 254 14.92 -25.50 -50.53
N LYS A 255 13.66 -25.25 -50.91
CA LYS A 255 13.06 -25.75 -52.16
C LYS A 255 12.81 -24.68 -53.21
N GLY A 256 12.82 -23.40 -52.85
CA GLY A 256 12.49 -22.29 -53.76
C GLY A 256 11.02 -22.21 -54.21
N GLU A 257 10.17 -23.18 -53.85
CA GLU A 257 8.76 -23.27 -54.21
C GLU A 257 7.85 -23.48 -52.98
N LYS A 258 6.54 -23.21 -53.14
CA LYS A 258 5.54 -23.48 -52.08
C LYS A 258 5.39 -24.98 -51.85
N ASP A 259 5.61 -25.45 -50.62
CA ASP A 259 5.39 -26.85 -50.26
C ASP A 259 3.92 -27.02 -49.84
N GLY A 260 3.18 -27.84 -50.59
CA GLY A 260 1.75 -28.10 -50.36
C GLY A 260 1.41 -28.73 -49.00
N MET A 261 2.42 -29.14 -48.23
CA MET A 261 2.25 -29.76 -46.90
C MET A 261 3.10 -29.06 -45.83
N ALA A 262 3.60 -27.85 -46.08
CA ALA A 262 4.50 -27.14 -45.18
C ALA A 262 3.92 -26.98 -43.77
N GLY A 263 2.67 -26.51 -43.65
CA GLY A 263 2.00 -26.31 -42.36
C GLY A 263 1.72 -27.59 -41.61
N ILE A 264 1.44 -28.67 -42.33
CA ILE A 264 1.22 -29.99 -41.74
C ILE A 264 2.53 -30.54 -41.19
N LYS A 265 3.65 -30.35 -41.91
CA LYS A 265 5.00 -30.72 -41.42
C LYS A 265 5.38 -29.89 -40.18
N LEU A 266 5.09 -28.59 -40.19
CA LEU A 266 5.31 -27.73 -39.03
C LEU A 266 4.51 -28.23 -37.82
N CYS A 267 3.22 -28.53 -37.99
CA CYS A 267 2.39 -29.11 -36.94
C CYS A 267 2.94 -30.44 -36.42
N ALA A 268 3.47 -31.29 -37.29
CA ALA A 268 4.10 -32.55 -36.89
C ALA A 268 5.35 -32.33 -36.03
N GLU A 269 6.22 -31.39 -36.40
CA GLU A 269 7.43 -31.04 -35.64
C GLU A 269 7.10 -30.39 -34.28
N VAL A 270 6.12 -29.47 -34.27
CA VAL A 270 5.63 -28.87 -33.02
C VAL A 270 5.09 -29.95 -32.10
N ARG A 271 4.25 -30.86 -32.60
CA ARG A 271 3.63 -31.91 -31.79
C ARG A 271 4.63 -32.94 -31.24
N LYS A 272 5.74 -33.20 -31.94
CA LYS A 272 6.86 -34.02 -31.43
C LYS A 272 7.54 -33.38 -30.22
N LYS A 273 7.66 -32.06 -30.20
CA LYS A 273 8.35 -31.30 -29.15
C LYS A 273 7.40 -30.93 -27.99
N ASP A 274 6.17 -30.55 -28.29
CA ASP A 274 5.14 -30.20 -27.33
C ASP A 274 3.79 -30.90 -27.67
N PRO A 275 3.40 -31.93 -26.90
CA PRO A 275 2.16 -32.68 -27.14
C PRO A 275 0.87 -31.86 -26.98
N PHE A 276 0.91 -30.69 -26.31
CA PHE A 276 -0.29 -29.99 -25.85
C PHE A 276 -0.44 -28.57 -26.36
N VAL A 277 0.52 -28.02 -27.12
CA VAL A 277 0.38 -26.71 -27.76
C VAL A 277 -0.86 -26.67 -28.67
N PRO A 278 -1.73 -25.65 -28.58
CA PRO A 278 -2.86 -25.48 -29.49
C PRO A 278 -2.37 -25.26 -30.92
N LEU A 279 -2.92 -26.02 -31.85
CA LEU A 279 -2.63 -25.91 -33.28
C LEU A 279 -3.93 -25.59 -34.02
N ILE A 280 -3.90 -24.54 -34.83
CA ILE A 280 -4.99 -24.16 -35.73
C ILE A 280 -4.44 -24.23 -37.16
N ILE A 281 -5.03 -25.08 -37.98
CA ILE A 281 -4.70 -25.19 -39.40
C ILE A 281 -5.78 -24.48 -40.20
N GLN A 282 -5.37 -23.56 -41.06
CA GLN A 282 -6.25 -22.85 -41.97
C GLN A 282 -5.94 -23.32 -43.39
N SER A 283 -6.95 -23.65 -44.19
CA SER A 283 -6.74 -24.03 -45.59
C SER A 283 -7.97 -23.76 -46.44
N SER A 284 -7.76 -23.49 -47.73
CA SER A 284 -8.84 -23.48 -48.73
C SER A 284 -9.21 -24.89 -49.22
N GLU A 285 -8.41 -25.91 -48.90
CA GLU A 285 -8.63 -27.30 -49.30
C GLU A 285 -9.22 -28.07 -48.12
N THR A 286 -10.49 -28.48 -48.21
CA THR A 286 -11.21 -29.16 -47.12
C THR A 286 -10.64 -30.52 -46.77
N GLU A 287 -9.93 -31.16 -47.70
CA GLU A 287 -9.24 -32.45 -47.48
C GLU A 287 -8.19 -32.35 -46.36
N ASN A 288 -7.63 -31.15 -46.14
CA ASN A 288 -6.66 -30.91 -45.07
C ASN A 288 -7.25 -31.01 -43.66
N ALA A 289 -8.58 -31.07 -43.51
CA ALA A 289 -9.23 -31.35 -42.25
C ALA A 289 -8.83 -32.71 -41.66
N ALA A 290 -8.60 -33.73 -42.51
CA ALA A 290 -8.15 -35.05 -42.08
C ALA A 290 -6.74 -34.99 -41.46
N TYR A 291 -5.84 -34.19 -42.05
CA TYR A 291 -4.50 -33.97 -41.51
C TYR A 291 -4.54 -33.16 -40.21
N ALA A 292 -5.43 -32.17 -40.10
CA ALA A 292 -5.63 -31.43 -38.86
C ALA A 292 -6.05 -32.37 -37.70
N ALA A 293 -7.01 -33.25 -37.95
CA ALA A 293 -7.45 -34.24 -36.96
C ALA A 293 -6.30 -35.17 -36.52
N LYS A 294 -5.44 -35.59 -37.45
CA LYS A 294 -4.28 -36.45 -37.16
C LYS A 294 -3.31 -35.86 -36.13
N TYR A 295 -3.13 -34.54 -36.12
CA TYR A 295 -2.21 -33.85 -35.19
C TYR A 295 -2.95 -33.17 -34.01
N GLY A 296 -4.25 -33.45 -33.85
CA GLY A 296 -5.09 -32.80 -32.85
C GLY A 296 -5.20 -31.29 -33.04
N ALA A 297 -5.10 -30.81 -34.29
CA ALA A 297 -5.26 -29.42 -34.66
C ALA A 297 -6.72 -29.12 -35.02
N THR A 298 -7.18 -27.90 -34.74
CA THR A 298 -8.50 -27.45 -35.20
C THR A 298 -8.39 -26.94 -36.63
N PHE A 299 -9.31 -27.36 -37.50
CA PHE A 299 -9.33 -26.96 -38.90
C PHE A 299 -10.26 -25.75 -39.13
N ILE A 300 -9.84 -24.82 -39.98
CA ILE A 300 -10.63 -23.68 -40.43
C ILE A 300 -10.58 -23.62 -41.96
N ASP A 301 -11.76 -23.61 -42.58
CA ASP A 301 -11.91 -23.44 -44.02
C ASP A 301 -11.82 -21.95 -44.40
N LYS A 302 -10.81 -21.59 -45.21
CA LYS A 302 -10.61 -20.22 -45.71
C LYS A 302 -11.72 -19.77 -46.68
N ASN A 303 -12.48 -20.69 -47.26
CA ASN A 303 -13.62 -20.37 -48.13
C ASN A 303 -14.92 -20.13 -47.34
N SER A 304 -14.92 -20.41 -46.03
CA SER A 304 -16.10 -20.20 -45.19
C SER A 304 -16.39 -18.71 -45.03
N LYS A 305 -17.66 -18.33 -45.25
CA LYS A 305 -18.15 -16.98 -44.92
C LYS A 305 -18.06 -16.64 -43.43
N LYS A 306 -17.83 -17.64 -42.56
CA LYS A 306 -17.73 -17.50 -41.11
C LYS A 306 -16.29 -17.60 -40.59
N MET A 307 -15.29 -17.64 -41.47
CA MET A 307 -13.89 -17.90 -41.11
C MET A 307 -13.37 -17.03 -39.96
N ASP A 308 -13.58 -15.71 -40.02
CA ASP A 308 -13.13 -14.78 -38.96
C ASP A 308 -13.82 -15.03 -37.60
N VAL A 309 -15.11 -15.39 -37.64
CA VAL A 309 -15.90 -15.69 -36.43
C VAL A 309 -15.44 -17.02 -35.83
N ASP A 310 -15.23 -18.03 -36.67
CA ASP A 310 -14.76 -19.35 -36.26
C ASP A 310 -13.33 -19.27 -35.71
N LEU A 311 -12.44 -18.53 -36.37
CA LEU A 311 -11.08 -18.28 -35.88
C LEU A 311 -11.09 -17.64 -34.50
N ARG A 312 -11.88 -16.57 -34.31
CA ARG A 312 -11.99 -15.90 -33.01
C ARG A 312 -12.47 -16.85 -31.93
N ARG A 313 -13.50 -17.67 -32.21
CA ARG A 313 -14.02 -18.66 -31.26
C ARG A 313 -12.95 -19.70 -30.92
N ILE A 314 -12.28 -20.27 -31.92
CA ILE A 314 -11.27 -21.34 -31.72
C ILE A 314 -10.06 -20.82 -30.96
N VAL A 315 -9.58 -19.61 -31.27
CA VAL A 315 -8.50 -18.95 -30.49
C VAL A 315 -8.96 -18.74 -29.05
N SER A 316 -10.21 -18.30 -28.83
CA SER A 316 -10.76 -18.14 -27.49
C SER A 316 -10.73 -19.45 -26.69
N ASP A 317 -11.27 -20.52 -27.28
CA ASP A 317 -11.45 -21.81 -26.60
C ASP A 317 -10.12 -22.53 -26.33
N ASN A 318 -9.16 -22.41 -27.25
CA ASN A 318 -7.95 -23.24 -27.20
C ASN A 318 -6.72 -22.54 -26.64
N PHE A 319 -6.61 -21.20 -26.76
CA PHE A 319 -5.41 -20.47 -26.32
C PHE A 319 -5.52 -20.01 -24.86
N GLY A 320 -6.60 -20.39 -24.17
CA GLY A 320 -6.82 -20.09 -22.75
C GLY A 320 -7.32 -18.67 -22.50
N PHE A 321 -7.93 -18.02 -23.49
CA PHE A 321 -8.58 -16.73 -23.31
C PHE A 321 -9.96 -16.89 -22.67
N GLY A 322 -10.49 -15.84 -22.04
CA GLY A 322 -11.78 -15.85 -21.36
C GLY A 322 -11.81 -16.67 -20.06
N ASP A 323 -12.99 -17.19 -19.73
CA ASP A 323 -13.23 -18.01 -18.54
C ASP A 323 -12.64 -19.40 -18.69
N PHE A 324 -12.11 -19.95 -17.60
CA PHE A 324 -11.66 -21.33 -17.58
C PHE A 324 -12.86 -22.27 -17.39
N VAL A 325 -13.05 -23.18 -18.35
CA VAL A 325 -14.18 -24.13 -18.33
C VAL A 325 -13.66 -25.53 -18.03
N PHE A 326 -14.05 -26.09 -16.89
CA PHE A 326 -13.86 -27.51 -16.60
C PHE A 326 -14.90 -28.32 -17.36
N ARG A 327 -14.43 -29.30 -18.15
CA ARG A 327 -15.28 -30.14 -19.00
C ARG A 327 -15.15 -31.61 -18.62
N ASN A 328 -16.23 -32.36 -18.81
CA ASN A 328 -16.15 -33.81 -18.77
C ASN A 328 -15.38 -34.29 -20.02
N PRO A 329 -14.34 -35.12 -19.88
CA PRO A 329 -13.50 -35.55 -21.00
C PRO A 329 -14.24 -36.45 -22.00
N GLU A 330 -15.27 -37.18 -21.58
CA GLU A 330 -16.02 -38.13 -22.41
C GLU A 330 -17.20 -37.45 -23.12
N THR A 331 -17.94 -36.59 -22.41
CA THR A 331 -19.17 -35.98 -22.94
C THR A 331 -18.98 -34.55 -23.44
N GLY A 332 -17.87 -33.88 -23.09
CA GLY A 332 -17.59 -32.48 -23.43
C GLY A 332 -18.45 -31.45 -22.68
N VAL A 333 -19.38 -31.91 -21.82
CA VAL A 333 -20.30 -31.08 -21.05
C VAL A 333 -19.54 -30.22 -20.05
N GLU A 334 -19.97 -28.96 -19.91
CA GLU A 334 -19.44 -28.01 -18.93
C GLU A 334 -19.82 -28.44 -17.51
N ILE A 335 -18.82 -28.67 -16.67
CA ILE A 335 -18.98 -29.03 -15.25
C ILE A 335 -18.95 -27.76 -14.40
N ALA A 336 -18.02 -26.85 -14.70
CA ALA A 336 -17.81 -25.63 -13.95
C ALA A 336 -17.12 -24.57 -14.81
N ARG A 337 -17.40 -23.30 -14.49
CA ARG A 337 -16.79 -22.13 -15.13
C ARG A 337 -16.15 -21.24 -14.08
N VAL A 338 -14.95 -20.78 -14.40
CA VAL A 338 -14.09 -20.03 -13.49
C VAL A 338 -13.64 -18.73 -14.17
N ARG A 339 -14.02 -17.61 -13.57
CA ARG A 339 -13.77 -16.27 -14.10
C ARG A 339 -12.50 -15.62 -13.56
N ASN A 340 -12.04 -16.04 -12.39
CA ASN A 340 -10.92 -15.42 -11.67
C ASN A 340 -10.22 -16.42 -10.74
N LEU A 341 -9.09 -16.02 -10.14
CA LEU A 341 -8.32 -16.88 -9.23
C LEU A 341 -9.08 -17.32 -7.97
N LYS A 342 -10.00 -16.50 -7.46
CA LYS A 342 -10.80 -16.81 -6.26
C LYS A 342 -11.77 -17.95 -6.56
N GLU A 343 -12.45 -17.89 -7.70
CA GLU A 343 -13.32 -18.97 -8.17
C GLU A 343 -12.54 -20.24 -8.47
N LEU A 344 -11.35 -20.14 -9.09
CA LEU A 344 -10.49 -21.30 -9.33
C LEU A 344 -10.18 -21.96 -7.99
N GLN A 345 -9.69 -21.18 -7.03
CA GLN A 345 -9.33 -21.66 -5.69
C GLN A 345 -10.49 -22.39 -5.00
N ASN A 346 -11.72 -21.87 -5.10
CA ASN A 346 -12.89 -22.44 -4.44
C ASN A 346 -13.36 -23.75 -5.08
N ILE A 347 -13.22 -23.91 -6.40
CA ILE A 347 -13.77 -25.06 -7.12
C ILE A 347 -12.80 -26.23 -7.25
N LEU A 348 -11.49 -26.03 -7.05
CA LEU A 348 -10.44 -27.05 -7.23
C LEU A 348 -10.77 -28.41 -6.57
N PHE A 349 -11.35 -28.38 -5.37
CA PHE A 349 -11.70 -29.58 -4.60
C PHE A 349 -13.10 -30.14 -4.92
N ALA A 350 -13.96 -29.36 -5.57
CA ALA A 350 -15.31 -29.77 -5.97
C ALA A 350 -15.35 -30.39 -7.38
N VAL A 351 -14.42 -30.05 -8.26
CA VAL A 351 -14.35 -30.62 -9.63
C VAL A 351 -14.03 -32.13 -9.58
N PRO A 352 -14.73 -32.99 -10.34
CA PRO A 352 -14.45 -34.43 -10.43
C PRO A 352 -13.00 -34.73 -10.84
N ALA A 353 -12.42 -35.80 -10.29
CA ALA A 353 -11.02 -36.16 -10.51
C ALA A 353 -10.68 -36.39 -11.99
N GLU A 354 -11.58 -37.01 -12.75
CA GLU A 354 -11.41 -37.29 -14.19
C GLU A 354 -11.30 -36.02 -15.03
N SER A 355 -12.18 -35.05 -14.79
CA SER A 355 -12.12 -33.73 -15.43
C SER A 355 -10.85 -33.01 -15.04
N PHE A 356 -10.52 -33.00 -13.74
CA PHE A 356 -9.31 -32.35 -13.26
C PHE A 356 -8.05 -32.93 -13.91
N LEU A 357 -7.94 -34.26 -13.94
CA LEU A 357 -6.84 -34.98 -14.60
C LEU A 357 -6.75 -34.63 -16.10
N TYR A 358 -7.88 -34.54 -16.80
CA TYR A 358 -7.93 -34.13 -18.20
C TYR A 358 -7.32 -32.74 -18.43
N HIS A 359 -7.63 -31.77 -17.57
CA HIS A 359 -7.11 -30.39 -17.69
C HIS A 359 -5.65 -30.25 -17.25
N ILE A 360 -5.23 -30.97 -16.21
CA ILE A 360 -3.85 -30.97 -15.71
C ILE A 360 -2.90 -31.64 -16.70
N SER A 361 -3.28 -32.82 -17.22
CA SER A 361 -2.44 -33.57 -18.17
C SER A 361 -2.13 -32.78 -19.44
N ARG A 362 -2.97 -31.78 -19.79
CA ARG A 362 -2.84 -30.93 -20.99
C ARG A 362 -2.33 -29.52 -20.70
N ASN A 363 -1.88 -29.23 -19.48
CA ASN A 363 -1.39 -27.90 -19.08
C ASN A 363 -2.43 -26.77 -19.28
N HIS A 364 -3.73 -27.08 -19.23
CA HIS A 364 -4.77 -26.07 -19.45
C HIS A 364 -4.74 -24.97 -18.37
N VAL A 365 -4.47 -25.34 -17.11
CA VAL A 365 -4.42 -24.39 -16.00
C VAL A 365 -3.26 -23.40 -16.16
N SER A 366 -2.03 -23.89 -16.42
CA SER A 366 -0.87 -23.01 -16.62
C SER A 366 -1.03 -22.12 -17.85
N ARG A 367 -1.61 -22.65 -18.95
CA ARG A 367 -1.93 -21.85 -20.14
C ARG A 367 -2.92 -20.72 -19.85
N TRP A 368 -3.99 -21.00 -19.11
CA TRP A 368 -4.97 -19.99 -18.71
C TRP A 368 -4.37 -18.91 -17.80
N LEU A 369 -3.39 -19.27 -16.96
CA LEU A 369 -2.65 -18.29 -16.17
C LEU A 369 -1.71 -17.43 -17.04
N TYR A 370 -1.04 -18.04 -18.02
CA TYR A 370 -0.17 -17.32 -18.96
C TYR A 370 -0.94 -16.32 -19.84
N SER A 371 -2.10 -16.70 -20.37
CA SER A 371 -2.93 -15.81 -21.20
C SER A 371 -3.40 -14.56 -20.43
N ARG A 372 -3.49 -14.64 -19.09
CA ARG A 372 -3.85 -13.56 -18.16
C ARG A 372 -2.65 -12.83 -17.54
N ALA A 373 -1.45 -13.07 -18.07
CA ALA A 373 -0.20 -12.51 -17.61
C ALA A 373 0.14 -12.82 -16.14
N MET A 374 -0.24 -13.99 -15.63
CA MET A 374 0.11 -14.47 -14.28
C MET A 374 1.38 -15.33 -14.30
N PHE A 375 2.46 -14.76 -14.83
CA PHE A 375 3.70 -15.48 -15.13
C PHE A 375 4.28 -16.27 -13.95
N PRO A 376 4.43 -15.71 -12.72
CA PRO A 376 5.11 -16.42 -11.63
C PRO A 376 4.43 -17.76 -11.27
N VAL A 377 3.09 -17.77 -11.22
CA VAL A 377 2.33 -18.99 -10.91
C VAL A 377 2.33 -19.94 -12.10
N ALA A 378 2.18 -19.41 -13.32
CA ALA A 378 2.16 -20.20 -14.53
C ALA A 378 3.50 -20.93 -14.76
N GLU A 379 4.63 -20.25 -14.54
CA GLU A 379 5.99 -20.80 -14.63
C GLU A 379 6.23 -21.88 -13.58
N PHE A 380 5.77 -21.66 -12.34
CA PHE A 380 5.88 -22.65 -11.29
C PHE A 380 5.06 -23.92 -11.56
N LEU A 381 3.82 -23.78 -12.05
CA LEU A 381 2.92 -24.91 -12.28
C LEU A 381 3.25 -25.70 -13.56
N ARG A 382 3.83 -25.05 -14.58
CA ARG A 382 4.11 -25.68 -15.87
C ARG A 382 4.95 -26.98 -15.81
N PRO A 383 6.06 -27.08 -15.07
CA PRO A 383 6.84 -28.32 -15.00
C PRO A 383 6.13 -29.44 -14.21
N ILE A 384 5.11 -29.10 -13.42
CA ILE A 384 4.35 -30.03 -12.59
C ILE A 384 3.29 -30.70 -13.46
N THR A 385 3.73 -31.70 -14.23
CA THR A 385 2.88 -32.49 -15.11
C THR A 385 2.46 -33.79 -14.43
N TRP A 386 1.40 -34.42 -14.96
CA TRP A 386 0.99 -35.77 -14.53
C TRP A 386 2.14 -36.81 -14.59
N HIS A 387 3.07 -36.67 -15.54
CA HIS A 387 4.23 -37.56 -15.64
C HIS A 387 5.24 -37.36 -14.50
N SER A 388 5.30 -36.15 -13.93
CA SER A 388 6.20 -35.83 -12.81
C SER A 388 5.62 -36.21 -11.44
N LEU A 389 4.30 -36.23 -11.31
CA LEU A 389 3.56 -36.51 -10.09
C LEU A 389 2.22 -37.17 -10.45
N GLN A 390 2.01 -38.42 -10.06
CA GLN A 390 0.79 -39.17 -10.40
C GLN A 390 -0.20 -39.18 -9.23
N ASP A 391 -0.56 -37.98 -8.75
CA ASP A 391 -1.50 -37.81 -7.63
C ASP A 391 -2.36 -36.56 -7.85
N VAL A 392 -3.65 -36.78 -8.08
CA VAL A 392 -4.66 -35.74 -8.36
C VAL A 392 -4.82 -34.80 -7.18
N ASP A 393 -4.86 -35.32 -5.95
CA ASP A 393 -5.06 -34.51 -4.75
C ASP A 393 -3.82 -33.70 -4.40
N ALA A 394 -2.62 -34.23 -4.69
CA ALA A 394 -1.40 -33.46 -4.59
C ALA A 394 -1.40 -32.28 -5.58
N HIS A 395 -1.86 -32.46 -6.83
CA HIS A 395 -2.00 -31.35 -7.79
C HIS A 395 -2.99 -30.29 -7.31
N ARG A 396 -4.15 -30.70 -6.77
CA ARG A 396 -5.13 -29.76 -6.19
C ARG A 396 -4.49 -28.91 -5.09
N LYS A 397 -3.77 -29.54 -4.16
CA LYS A 397 -3.07 -28.84 -3.07
C LYS A 397 -1.98 -27.89 -3.59
N ILE A 398 -1.14 -28.34 -4.52
CA ILE A 398 -0.06 -27.53 -5.10
C ILE A 398 -0.64 -26.29 -5.80
N ILE A 399 -1.67 -26.45 -6.64
CA ILE A 399 -2.31 -25.34 -7.34
C ILE A 399 -2.98 -24.39 -6.34
N PHE A 400 -3.69 -24.93 -5.36
CA PHE A 400 -4.33 -24.14 -4.31
C PHE A 400 -3.29 -23.30 -3.54
N GLU A 401 -2.20 -23.91 -3.07
CA GLU A 401 -1.15 -23.22 -2.33
C GLU A 401 -0.42 -22.19 -3.18
N ALA A 402 -0.14 -22.49 -4.45
CA ALA A 402 0.47 -21.55 -5.39
C ALA A 402 -0.41 -20.31 -5.61
N ILE A 403 -1.72 -20.50 -5.80
CA ILE A 403 -2.68 -19.40 -5.92
C ILE A 403 -2.73 -18.58 -4.63
N VAL A 404 -2.78 -19.23 -3.46
CA VAL A 404 -2.80 -18.54 -2.15
C VAL A 404 -1.56 -17.68 -1.97
N LYS A 405 -0.38 -18.24 -2.23
CA LYS A 405 0.89 -17.51 -2.10
C LYS A 405 0.97 -16.33 -3.05
N TYR A 406 0.56 -16.52 -4.31
CA TYR A 406 0.53 -15.43 -5.28
C TYR A 406 -0.42 -14.30 -4.89
N ARG A 407 -1.63 -14.63 -4.41
CA ARG A 407 -2.60 -13.63 -3.97
C ARG A 407 -2.11 -12.87 -2.74
N LYS A 408 -1.48 -13.54 -1.77
CA LYS A 408 -0.83 -12.87 -0.62
C LYS A 408 0.25 -11.90 -1.06
N MET A 409 1.18 -12.34 -1.91
CA MET A 409 2.26 -11.49 -2.44
C MET A 409 1.70 -10.28 -3.21
N LYS A 410 0.65 -10.46 -4.01
CA LYS A 410 0.04 -9.36 -4.79
C LYS A 410 -0.70 -8.35 -3.92
N ASN A 411 -1.38 -8.82 -2.87
CA ASN A 411 -2.17 -7.97 -1.97
C ASN A 411 -1.32 -7.26 -0.90
N GLN A 412 -0.11 -7.75 -0.63
CA GLN A 412 0.84 -7.03 0.23
C GLN A 412 1.41 -5.82 -0.50
N GLY A 413 1.55 -4.72 0.23
CA GLY A 413 2.17 -3.46 -0.18
C GLY A 413 1.44 -2.69 -1.27
N VAL A 414 0.16 -2.98 -1.50
CA VAL A 414 -0.65 -2.32 -2.52
C VAL A 414 -1.96 -1.86 -1.91
N VAL A 415 -2.27 -0.57 -2.09
CA VAL A 415 -3.60 -0.04 -1.76
C VAL A 415 -4.59 -0.55 -2.79
N ALA A 416 -5.36 -1.58 -2.42
CA ALA A 416 -6.39 -2.15 -3.27
C ALA A 416 -7.67 -1.31 -3.25
N VAL A 417 -8.33 -1.18 -4.39
CA VAL A 417 -9.71 -0.67 -4.42
C VAL A 417 -10.62 -1.75 -3.88
N PHE A 418 -11.43 -1.43 -2.88
CA PHE A 418 -12.40 -2.36 -2.31
C PHE A 418 -13.42 -2.76 -3.36
N LYS A 419 -13.54 -4.07 -3.60
CA LYS A 419 -14.51 -4.65 -4.51
C LYS A 419 -15.11 -5.88 -3.86
N ARG A 420 -16.45 -5.94 -3.79
CA ARG A 420 -17.19 -7.00 -3.07
C ARG A 420 -16.82 -8.41 -3.54
N ASP A 421 -16.66 -8.60 -4.85
CA ASP A 421 -16.30 -9.87 -5.46
C ASP A 421 -14.88 -10.34 -5.12
N ARG A 422 -13.98 -9.40 -4.76
CA ARG A 422 -12.53 -9.67 -4.63
C ARG A 422 -11.97 -9.53 -3.24
N PHE A 423 -12.59 -8.69 -2.41
CA PHE A 423 -12.17 -8.53 -1.03
C PHE A 423 -12.30 -9.88 -0.33
N ASP A 424 -11.20 -10.30 0.29
CA ASP A 424 -11.12 -11.60 0.93
C ASP A 424 -10.07 -11.64 2.03
N ARG A 425 -9.91 -12.81 2.63
CA ARG A 425 -9.00 -13.05 3.76
C ARG A 425 -7.53 -12.70 3.49
N TYR A 426 -7.12 -12.52 2.24
CA TYR A 426 -5.74 -12.21 1.85
C TYR A 426 -5.54 -10.72 1.52
N SER A 427 -6.59 -9.90 1.61
CA SER A 427 -6.50 -8.45 1.42
C SER A 427 -6.17 -7.79 2.76
N ASN A 428 -4.98 -7.20 2.87
CA ASN A 428 -4.54 -6.54 4.11
C ASN A 428 -4.99 -5.08 4.17
N PHE A 429 -4.92 -4.35 3.05
CA PHE A 429 -5.23 -2.92 2.99
C PHE A 429 -6.06 -2.58 1.76
N ALA A 430 -7.26 -2.03 1.96
CA ALA A 430 -8.16 -1.63 0.88
C ALA A 430 -8.74 -0.22 1.11
N ARG A 431 -9.22 0.42 0.05
CA ARG A 431 -9.87 1.74 0.09
C ARG A 431 -11.26 1.72 -0.53
N ILE A 432 -12.18 2.50 0.02
CA ILE A 432 -13.50 2.81 -0.53
C ILE A 432 -13.54 4.31 -0.84
N GLY A 433 -13.80 4.67 -2.09
CA GLY A 433 -13.71 6.04 -2.58
C GLY A 433 -12.39 6.33 -3.30
N ASP A 434 -12.34 7.47 -3.99
CA ASP A 434 -11.22 7.88 -4.83
C ASP A 434 -10.44 9.08 -4.29
N GLY A 435 -10.90 9.68 -3.19
CA GLY A 435 -10.23 10.76 -2.48
C GLY A 435 -8.96 10.32 -1.73
N SER A 436 -8.52 11.18 -0.81
CA SER A 436 -7.33 10.92 0.00
C SER A 436 -7.59 9.87 1.09
N LEU A 437 -6.56 9.11 1.45
CA LEU A 437 -6.60 8.16 2.59
C LEU A 437 -6.40 8.83 3.95
N GLY A 438 -6.13 10.15 3.96
CA GLY A 438 -5.62 10.84 5.14
C GLY A 438 -4.20 10.40 5.53
N GLY A 439 -3.65 11.01 6.57
CA GLY A 439 -2.31 10.77 7.10
C GLY A 439 -2.07 9.36 7.59
N LYS A 440 -2.86 8.93 8.58
CA LYS A 440 -2.75 7.59 9.17
C LYS A 440 -2.90 6.50 8.11
N GLY A 441 -3.85 6.69 7.18
CA GLY A 441 -4.11 5.75 6.09
C GLY A 441 -2.94 5.63 5.13
N ARG A 442 -2.30 6.76 4.76
CA ARG A 442 -1.06 6.77 3.97
C ARG A 442 0.10 6.13 4.72
N GLY A 443 0.25 6.40 6.03
CA GLY A 443 1.27 5.79 6.88
C GLY A 443 1.14 4.26 6.93
N LEU A 444 -0.06 3.74 7.15
CA LEU A 444 -0.32 2.29 7.12
C LEU A 444 -0.03 1.65 5.75
N ALA A 445 -0.47 2.29 4.67
CA ALA A 445 -0.17 1.83 3.32
C ALA A 445 1.34 1.81 3.03
N PHE A 446 2.07 2.80 3.55
CA PHE A 446 3.52 2.88 3.46
C PHE A 446 4.18 1.73 4.22
N ILE A 447 3.75 1.43 5.46
CA ILE A 447 4.29 0.29 6.23
C ILE A 447 4.06 -1.02 5.50
N ASP A 448 2.87 -1.27 4.97
CA ASP A 448 2.57 -2.52 4.25
C ASP A 448 3.49 -2.70 3.03
N ASN A 449 3.81 -1.59 2.34
CA ASN A 449 4.75 -1.60 1.23
C ASN A 449 6.22 -1.79 1.68
N MET A 450 6.63 -1.17 2.79
CA MET A 450 7.94 -1.38 3.41
C MET A 450 8.13 -2.87 3.78
N VAL A 451 7.14 -3.48 4.45
CA VAL A 451 7.19 -4.90 4.80
C VAL A 451 7.31 -5.79 3.56
N LYS A 452 6.64 -5.44 2.45
CA LYS A 452 6.76 -6.17 1.18
C LYS A 452 8.16 -6.07 0.55
N ARG A 453 8.81 -4.91 0.65
CA ARG A 453 10.12 -4.64 0.04
C ARG A 453 11.29 -5.29 0.78
N HIS A 454 11.07 -5.68 2.03
CA HIS A 454 12.06 -6.27 2.92
C HIS A 454 11.70 -7.73 3.27
N PRO A 455 12.10 -8.71 2.44
CA PRO A 455 11.87 -10.14 2.67
C PRO A 455 12.43 -10.64 4.01
N GLU A 456 13.38 -9.92 4.60
CA GLU A 456 13.97 -10.24 5.90
C GLU A 456 12.88 -10.42 6.98
N PHE A 457 11.77 -9.69 6.90
CA PHE A 457 10.64 -9.84 7.82
C PHE A 457 9.97 -11.23 7.80
N GLU A 458 10.21 -12.05 6.77
CA GLU A 458 9.74 -13.43 6.68
C GLU A 458 10.75 -14.46 7.23
N GLU A 459 11.95 -14.05 7.67
CA GLU A 459 13.01 -14.96 8.16
C GLU A 459 12.77 -15.49 9.58
N PHE A 460 11.84 -14.90 10.34
CA PHE A 460 11.58 -15.31 11.71
C PHE A 460 10.73 -16.60 11.75
N GLU A 461 11.32 -17.72 12.19
CA GLU A 461 10.59 -19.00 12.30
C GLU A 461 9.42 -18.94 13.30
N ASN A 462 9.59 -18.17 14.38
CA ASN A 462 8.65 -18.10 15.51
C ASN A 462 7.82 -16.80 15.54
N ALA A 463 8.00 -15.90 14.57
CA ALA A 463 7.29 -14.63 14.52
C ALA A 463 6.87 -14.26 13.11
N ARG A 464 5.70 -13.64 12.97
CA ARG A 464 5.26 -13.05 11.70
C ARG A 464 5.09 -11.55 11.86
N VAL A 465 5.65 -10.76 10.94
CA VAL A 465 5.38 -9.32 10.85
C VAL A 465 4.22 -9.09 9.88
N ALA A 466 3.21 -8.34 10.31
CA ALA A 466 2.03 -8.05 9.51
C ALA A 466 1.43 -6.69 9.86
N ILE A 467 0.48 -6.23 9.04
CA ILE A 467 -0.45 -5.17 9.41
C ILE A 467 -1.84 -5.79 9.67
N PRO A 468 -2.67 -5.22 10.55
CA PRO A 468 -4.05 -5.65 10.71
C PRO A 468 -4.85 -5.39 9.43
N LYS A 469 -5.89 -6.20 9.20
CA LYS A 469 -6.81 -5.97 8.08
C LYS A 469 -7.43 -4.59 8.21
N THR A 470 -7.31 -3.79 7.15
CA THR A 470 -7.65 -2.37 7.17
C THR A 470 -8.43 -2.00 5.90
N VAL A 471 -9.56 -1.31 6.08
CA VAL A 471 -10.33 -0.67 5.01
C VAL A 471 -10.41 0.82 5.31
N VAL A 472 -10.06 1.67 4.36
CA VAL A 472 -10.11 3.13 4.52
C VAL A 472 -11.27 3.70 3.71
N LEU A 473 -12.17 4.43 4.36
CA LEU A 473 -13.13 5.32 3.73
C LEU A 473 -12.41 6.62 3.39
N CYS A 474 -12.26 6.90 2.10
CA CYS A 474 -11.54 8.07 1.61
C CYS A 474 -12.31 9.38 1.90
N THR A 475 -11.62 10.51 1.80
CA THR A 475 -12.17 11.85 2.12
C THR A 475 -13.37 12.26 1.25
N ASP A 476 -13.54 11.70 0.05
CA ASP A 476 -14.70 11.94 -0.81
C ASP A 476 -16.01 11.41 -0.20
N VAL A 477 -15.92 10.34 0.61
CA VAL A 477 -17.08 9.82 1.36
C VAL A 477 -17.50 10.80 2.46
N PHE A 478 -16.54 11.50 3.07
CA PHE A 478 -16.81 12.54 4.06
C PHE A 478 -17.49 13.75 3.42
N ASP A 479 -16.98 14.22 2.27
CA ASP A 479 -17.59 15.32 1.52
C ASP A 479 -19.05 14.97 1.15
N GLU A 480 -19.28 13.79 0.56
CA GLU A 480 -20.62 13.28 0.21
C GLU A 480 -21.56 13.24 1.42
N PHE A 481 -21.05 12.80 2.58
CA PHE A 481 -21.82 12.73 3.83
C PHE A 481 -22.18 14.12 4.37
N MET A 482 -21.23 15.05 4.39
CA MET A 482 -21.45 16.42 4.89
C MET A 482 -22.46 17.18 4.04
N ASP A 483 -22.32 17.09 2.71
CA ASP A 483 -23.19 17.78 1.75
C ASP A 483 -24.61 17.23 1.75
N THR A 484 -24.77 15.90 1.66
CA THR A 484 -26.08 15.25 1.59
C THR A 484 -26.94 15.52 2.83
N ASN A 485 -26.29 15.72 3.98
CA ASN A 485 -26.96 15.94 5.26
C ASN A 485 -26.98 17.42 5.71
N ASN A 486 -26.42 18.35 4.91
CA ASN A 486 -26.32 19.78 5.23
C ASN A 486 -25.71 20.07 6.62
N LEU A 487 -24.65 19.33 7.00
CA LEU A 487 -24.13 19.36 8.37
C LEU A 487 -23.22 20.56 8.68
N TYR A 488 -22.68 21.24 7.65
CA TYR A 488 -21.73 22.35 7.84
C TYR A 488 -22.28 23.48 8.73
N GLN A 489 -23.57 23.80 8.63
CA GLN A 489 -24.17 24.88 9.43
C GLN A 489 -24.11 24.61 10.93
N VAL A 490 -24.37 23.36 11.36
CA VAL A 490 -24.30 22.97 12.77
C VAL A 490 -22.85 22.74 13.18
N ALA A 491 -22.06 22.08 12.32
CA ALA A 491 -20.67 21.74 12.58
C ALA A 491 -19.78 22.97 12.83
N LEU A 492 -19.96 24.04 12.05
CA LEU A 492 -19.19 25.30 12.16
C LEU A 492 -19.78 26.29 13.18
N SER A 493 -20.88 25.95 13.84
CA SER A 493 -21.47 26.79 14.89
C SER A 493 -20.74 26.66 16.24
N ASP A 494 -21.10 27.51 17.21
CA ASP A 494 -20.64 27.45 18.60
C ASP A 494 -21.43 26.45 19.46
N ALA A 495 -22.13 25.49 18.84
CA ALA A 495 -22.83 24.43 19.55
C ALA A 495 -21.87 23.56 20.37
N ASP A 496 -22.37 23.02 21.48
CA ASP A 496 -21.64 22.06 22.32
C ASP A 496 -21.42 20.71 21.60
N ASP A 497 -20.37 20.00 22.03
CA ASP A 497 -19.94 18.74 21.41
C ASP A 497 -21.05 17.66 21.42
N ASP A 498 -21.88 17.61 22.46
CA ASP A 498 -23.01 16.68 22.59
C ASP A 498 -24.09 16.98 21.54
N THR A 499 -24.42 18.26 21.36
CA THR A 499 -25.33 18.71 20.32
C THR A 499 -24.80 18.35 18.93
N ILE A 500 -23.53 18.64 18.63
CA ILE A 500 -22.90 18.29 17.35
C ILE A 500 -23.00 16.77 17.11
N LEU A 501 -22.61 15.95 18.09
CA LEU A 501 -22.66 14.49 17.98
C LEU A 501 -24.08 13.98 17.68
N ARG A 502 -25.12 14.53 18.34
CA ARG A 502 -26.51 14.14 18.08
C ARG A 502 -26.97 14.43 16.66
N TYR A 503 -26.57 15.55 16.07
CA TYR A 503 -26.89 15.86 14.67
C TYR A 503 -26.19 14.89 13.72
N PHE A 504 -24.92 14.57 13.96
CA PHE A 504 -24.17 13.61 13.16
C PHE A 504 -24.72 12.19 13.28
N LEU A 505 -25.13 11.74 14.47
CA LEU A 505 -25.74 10.42 14.67
C LEU A 505 -27.07 10.27 13.91
N LYS A 506 -27.88 11.34 13.83
CA LYS A 506 -29.13 11.36 13.05
C LYS A 506 -28.92 11.39 11.53
N ALA A 507 -27.77 11.84 11.07
CA ALA A 507 -27.45 11.91 9.64
C ALA A 507 -27.35 10.51 9.01
N LYS A 508 -27.51 10.43 7.69
CA LYS A 508 -27.48 9.18 6.94
C LYS A 508 -26.17 9.03 6.16
N LEU A 509 -25.50 7.89 6.31
CA LEU A 509 -24.35 7.52 5.46
C LEU A 509 -24.83 7.12 4.05
N PRO A 510 -23.98 7.25 3.01
CA PRO A 510 -24.33 6.84 1.65
C PRO A 510 -24.79 5.37 1.55
N ASP A 511 -25.95 5.13 0.92
CA ASP A 511 -26.58 3.80 0.83
C ASP A 511 -25.68 2.75 0.16
N ARG A 512 -24.82 3.18 -0.77
CA ARG A 512 -23.88 2.32 -1.48
C ARG A 512 -22.92 1.57 -0.54
N LEU A 513 -22.65 2.09 0.66
CA LEU A 513 -21.70 1.52 1.61
C LEU A 513 -22.25 0.30 2.37
N VAL A 514 -23.57 0.13 2.45
CA VAL A 514 -24.20 -0.92 3.28
C VAL A 514 -23.73 -2.31 2.87
N GLU A 515 -23.77 -2.63 1.58
CA GLU A 515 -23.30 -3.92 1.06
C GLU A 515 -21.78 -4.09 1.16
N ASP A 516 -21.01 -2.99 1.10
CA ASP A 516 -19.56 -3.03 1.30
C ASP A 516 -19.22 -3.42 2.75
N PHE A 517 -19.94 -2.85 3.72
CA PHE A 517 -19.80 -3.19 5.13
C PHE A 517 -20.18 -4.65 5.43
N PHE A 518 -21.27 -5.16 4.86
CA PHE A 518 -21.61 -6.59 5.01
C PHE A 518 -20.50 -7.51 4.50
N THR A 519 -19.91 -7.18 3.34
CA THR A 519 -18.78 -7.94 2.80
C THR A 519 -17.56 -7.85 3.71
N PHE A 520 -17.30 -6.68 4.30
CA PHE A 520 -16.21 -6.47 5.24
C PHE A 520 -16.37 -7.32 6.53
N PHE A 521 -17.58 -7.35 7.11
CA PHE A 521 -17.87 -8.14 8.32
C PHE A 521 -17.65 -9.64 8.10
N ASP A 522 -18.05 -10.16 6.94
CA ASP A 522 -17.87 -11.58 6.58
C ASP A 522 -16.39 -12.00 6.51
N VAL A 523 -15.48 -11.05 6.27
CA VAL A 523 -14.04 -11.30 6.11
C VAL A 523 -13.24 -11.08 7.39
N VAL A 524 -13.60 -10.09 8.21
CA VAL A 524 -12.82 -9.69 9.40
C VAL A 524 -13.18 -10.51 10.63
N LYS A 525 -14.48 -10.76 10.87
CA LYS A 525 -15.00 -11.57 12.00
C LYS A 525 -14.26 -11.36 13.33
N SER A 526 -14.00 -10.11 13.68
CA SER A 526 -13.28 -9.70 14.89
C SER A 526 -13.62 -8.25 15.22
N PRO A 527 -13.32 -7.78 16.45
CA PRO A 527 -13.58 -6.39 16.84
C PRO A 527 -12.90 -5.38 15.92
N ILE A 528 -13.49 -4.19 15.79
CA ILE A 528 -13.10 -3.19 14.79
C ILE A 528 -12.79 -1.87 15.48
N ALA A 529 -11.63 -1.30 15.16
CA ALA A 529 -11.24 0.05 15.50
C ALA A 529 -11.58 0.98 14.34
N ILE A 530 -12.39 2.00 14.61
CA ILE A 530 -12.77 3.07 13.70
C ILE A 530 -11.92 4.27 14.07
N ARG A 531 -10.89 4.55 13.26
CA ARG A 531 -9.87 5.58 13.53
C ARG A 531 -10.05 6.75 12.59
N SER A 532 -9.90 7.96 13.12
CA SER A 532 -9.71 9.19 12.36
C SER A 532 -8.41 9.15 11.53
N SER A 533 -8.46 9.69 10.31
CA SER A 533 -7.30 9.89 9.44
C SER A 533 -7.46 11.20 8.70
N SER A 534 -7.07 12.29 9.34
CA SER A 534 -7.17 13.63 8.75
C SER A 534 -6.13 13.85 7.66
N LEU A 535 -6.30 14.87 6.80
CA LEU A 535 -5.31 15.18 5.76
C LEU A 535 -3.96 15.61 6.33
N LEU A 536 -4.01 16.42 7.40
CA LEU A 536 -2.86 17.05 8.06
C LEU A 536 -2.25 16.15 9.15
N GLU A 537 -3.04 15.24 9.72
CA GLU A 537 -2.54 14.21 10.63
C GLU A 537 -1.39 13.42 9.99
N ASP A 538 -0.39 13.03 10.78
CA ASP A 538 0.84 12.35 10.31
C ASP A 538 1.50 12.97 9.06
N SER A 539 1.26 14.26 8.76
CA SER A 539 1.86 14.94 7.62
C SER A 539 3.36 15.15 7.84
N HIS A 540 4.12 15.25 6.74
CA HIS A 540 5.57 15.37 6.81
C HIS A 540 6.07 16.66 7.50
N TYR A 541 5.25 17.72 7.55
CA TYR A 541 5.66 19.02 8.06
C TYR A 541 4.97 19.40 9.37
N GLN A 542 3.81 18.80 9.67
CA GLN A 542 3.04 19.04 10.89
C GLN A 542 2.35 17.73 11.33
N PRO A 543 3.10 16.74 11.85
CA PRO A 543 2.50 15.48 12.28
C PRO A 543 1.70 15.69 13.57
N PHE A 544 0.38 15.70 13.44
CA PHE A 544 -0.54 15.87 14.57
C PHE A 544 -0.82 14.55 15.28
N ALA A 545 -1.04 14.60 16.61
CA ALA A 545 -1.25 13.39 17.39
C ALA A 545 -2.43 13.56 18.37
N GLY A 546 -3.43 12.67 18.26
CA GLY A 546 -4.43 12.42 19.32
C GLY A 546 -5.53 13.47 19.48
N ILE A 547 -5.82 14.26 18.43
CA ILE A 547 -6.87 15.29 18.45
C ILE A 547 -8.26 14.70 18.20
N TYR A 548 -8.33 13.72 17.31
CA TYR A 548 -9.59 13.15 16.84
C TYR A 548 -9.85 11.78 17.47
N ASN A 549 -11.12 11.51 17.74
CA ASN A 549 -11.55 10.29 18.44
C ASN A 549 -11.27 9.01 17.65
N THR A 550 -11.06 7.92 18.39
CA THR A 550 -10.98 6.56 17.85
C THR A 550 -11.92 5.66 18.64
N TYR A 551 -12.90 5.06 17.97
CA TYR A 551 -13.88 4.19 18.62
C TYR A 551 -13.54 2.72 18.35
N MET A 552 -13.68 1.86 19.36
CA MET A 552 -13.54 0.41 19.22
C MET A 552 -14.88 -0.28 19.49
N ILE A 553 -15.33 -1.11 18.56
CA ILE A 553 -16.59 -1.85 18.66
C ILE A 553 -16.34 -3.36 18.68
N PRO A 554 -17.12 -4.15 19.45
CA PRO A 554 -17.06 -5.60 19.42
C PRO A 554 -17.56 -6.15 18.08
N TYR A 555 -17.30 -7.43 17.84
CA TYR A 555 -17.93 -8.15 16.74
C TYR A 555 -19.27 -8.71 17.21
N LEU A 556 -20.34 -8.39 16.48
CA LEU A 556 -21.68 -8.93 16.70
C LEU A 556 -22.06 -9.91 15.58
N ASP A 557 -22.77 -10.98 15.94
CA ASP A 557 -23.27 -11.96 14.96
C ASP A 557 -24.42 -11.40 14.11
N ASP A 558 -25.21 -10.48 14.67
CA ASP A 558 -26.25 -9.77 13.92
C ASP A 558 -25.60 -8.68 13.05
N LYS A 559 -25.63 -8.89 11.73
CA LYS A 559 -25.06 -7.97 10.74
C LYS A 559 -25.73 -6.59 10.75
N TYR A 560 -27.01 -6.48 11.11
CA TYR A 560 -27.73 -5.20 11.12
C TYR A 560 -27.38 -4.38 12.37
N GLU A 561 -27.26 -5.01 13.53
CA GLU A 561 -26.74 -4.33 14.73
C GLU A 561 -25.27 -3.94 14.55
N MET A 562 -24.45 -4.81 13.94
CA MET A 562 -23.07 -4.48 13.59
C MET A 562 -22.99 -3.28 12.63
N LEU A 563 -23.89 -3.21 11.64
CA LEU A 563 -23.99 -2.08 10.73
C LEU A 563 -24.39 -0.79 11.46
N ARG A 564 -25.36 -0.85 12.38
CA ARG A 564 -25.77 0.28 13.21
C ARG A 564 -24.59 0.80 14.04
N MET A 565 -23.93 -0.06 14.80
CA MET A 565 -22.77 0.31 15.62
C MET A 565 -21.62 0.88 14.79
N LEU A 566 -21.30 0.27 13.65
CA LEU A 566 -20.26 0.76 12.75
C LEU A 566 -20.62 2.15 12.21
N SER A 567 -21.87 2.34 11.78
CA SER A 567 -22.38 3.61 11.26
C SER A 567 -22.28 4.71 12.31
N ASP A 568 -22.71 4.45 13.54
CA ASP A 568 -22.63 5.39 14.65
C ASP A 568 -21.18 5.73 15.00
N ALA A 569 -20.28 4.73 14.99
CA ALA A 569 -18.85 4.95 15.19
C ALA A 569 -18.21 5.85 14.11
N ILE A 570 -18.53 5.62 12.83
CA ILE A 570 -18.05 6.45 11.71
C ILE A 570 -18.54 7.89 11.86
N LYS A 571 -19.82 8.07 12.16
CA LYS A 571 -20.42 9.39 12.37
C LYS A 571 -19.81 10.11 13.58
N GLY A 572 -19.51 9.38 14.66
CA GLY A 572 -18.79 9.91 15.81
C GLY A 572 -17.39 10.42 15.46
N VAL A 573 -16.65 9.67 14.63
CA VAL A 573 -15.35 10.13 14.12
C VAL A 573 -15.51 11.40 13.28
N TYR A 574 -16.50 11.46 12.39
CA TYR A 574 -16.77 12.68 11.60
C TYR A 574 -17.17 13.87 12.48
N ALA A 575 -17.97 13.65 13.52
CA ALA A 575 -18.33 14.70 14.48
C ALA A 575 -17.11 15.26 15.22
N SER A 576 -16.14 14.39 15.56
CA SER A 576 -14.95 14.77 16.33
C SER A 576 -14.05 15.82 15.64
N VAL A 577 -14.18 16.00 14.32
CA VAL A 577 -13.52 17.09 13.58
C VAL A 577 -13.94 18.46 14.09
N TYR A 578 -15.20 18.57 14.54
CA TYR A 578 -15.84 19.83 14.87
C TYR A 578 -16.04 20.05 16.37
N PHE A 579 -15.47 19.18 17.21
CA PHE A 579 -15.48 19.37 18.66
C PHE A 579 -14.62 20.55 19.09
N ARG A 580 -14.88 21.06 20.29
CA ARG A 580 -14.20 22.24 20.86
C ARG A 580 -12.67 22.09 20.87
N ASP A 581 -12.17 20.92 21.30
CA ASP A 581 -10.72 20.62 21.34
C ASP A 581 -10.09 20.70 19.93
N SER A 582 -10.77 20.15 18.92
CA SER A 582 -10.34 20.18 17.52
C SER A 582 -10.40 21.58 16.90
N LYS A 583 -11.46 22.36 17.21
CA LYS A 583 -11.60 23.76 16.77
C LYS A 583 -10.51 24.66 17.35
N ALA A 584 -10.29 24.58 18.66
CA ALA A 584 -9.25 25.35 19.35
C ALA A 584 -7.86 25.03 18.79
N TYR A 585 -7.62 23.77 18.44
CA TYR A 585 -6.40 23.36 17.78
C TYR A 585 -6.19 24.01 16.41
N MET A 586 -7.20 23.96 15.54
CA MET A 586 -7.11 24.53 14.19
C MET A 586 -6.87 26.05 14.24
N GLN A 587 -7.50 26.75 15.18
CA GLN A 587 -7.23 28.16 15.44
C GLN A 587 -5.78 28.41 15.85
N ALA A 588 -5.24 27.62 16.78
CA ALA A 588 -3.85 27.75 17.24
C ALA A 588 -2.82 27.50 16.12
N THR A 589 -3.19 26.72 15.10
CA THR A 589 -2.32 26.39 13.96
C THR A 589 -2.50 27.30 12.75
N SER A 590 -3.39 28.30 12.82
CA SER A 590 -3.78 29.17 11.69
C SER A 590 -4.33 28.39 10.48
N ASN A 591 -4.81 27.16 10.68
CA ASN A 591 -5.42 26.35 9.64
C ASN A 591 -6.93 26.64 9.54
N VAL A 592 -7.49 26.57 8.33
CA VAL A 592 -8.91 26.82 8.08
C VAL A 592 -9.70 25.54 8.30
N ILE A 593 -10.62 25.56 9.26
CA ILE A 593 -11.44 24.38 9.62
C ILE A 593 -12.29 23.84 8.46
N ASP A 594 -12.74 24.70 7.56
CA ASP A 594 -13.54 24.35 6.38
C ASP A 594 -12.74 23.51 5.35
N GLN A 595 -11.41 23.52 5.44
CA GLN A 595 -10.54 22.73 4.56
C GLN A 595 -10.16 21.37 5.15
N GLU A 596 -10.49 21.11 6.42
CA GLU A 596 -10.15 19.86 7.08
C GLU A 596 -11.07 18.74 6.61
N LYS A 597 -10.49 17.76 5.91
CA LYS A 597 -11.21 16.56 5.44
C LYS A 597 -10.77 15.34 6.23
N MET A 598 -11.73 14.47 6.51
CA MET A 598 -11.52 13.30 7.34
C MET A 598 -11.71 12.01 6.54
N ALA A 599 -10.66 11.21 6.42
CA ALA A 599 -10.79 9.80 6.05
C ALA A 599 -11.03 8.97 7.32
N VAL A 600 -11.69 7.81 7.19
CA VAL A 600 -11.97 6.92 8.32
C VAL A 600 -11.37 5.55 8.06
N ILE A 601 -10.59 5.07 9.02
CA ILE A 601 -9.92 3.77 8.94
C ILE A 601 -10.71 2.75 9.75
N LEU A 602 -11.20 1.72 9.08
CA LEU A 602 -11.83 0.55 9.66
C LEU A 602 -10.76 -0.55 9.78
N GLN A 603 -10.23 -0.74 10.97
CA GLN A 603 -9.10 -1.62 11.22
C GLN A 603 -9.49 -2.74 12.18
N GLN A 604 -9.07 -3.97 11.89
CA GLN A 604 -9.19 -5.07 12.85
C GLN A 604 -8.43 -4.75 14.14
N VAL A 605 -9.09 -4.84 15.30
CA VAL A 605 -8.43 -4.74 16.61
C VAL A 605 -7.54 -5.97 16.79
N VAL A 606 -6.29 -5.74 17.17
CA VAL A 606 -5.33 -6.81 17.44
C VAL A 606 -5.53 -7.33 18.85
N GLY A 607 -5.81 -8.62 19.00
CA GLY A 607 -5.93 -9.24 20.31
C GLY A 607 -6.38 -10.70 20.30
N ASN A 608 -6.53 -11.25 21.49
CA ASN A 608 -7.18 -12.52 21.75
C ASN A 608 -8.44 -12.29 22.60
N GLN A 609 -9.43 -13.17 22.47
CA GLN A 609 -10.64 -13.15 23.29
C GLN A 609 -10.42 -13.95 24.59
N TYR A 610 -10.74 -13.34 25.72
CA TYR A 610 -10.69 -13.89 27.06
C TYR A 610 -12.05 -13.73 27.73
N GLY A 611 -12.94 -14.72 27.53
CA GLY A 611 -14.35 -14.60 27.93
C GLY A 611 -15.01 -13.40 27.24
N ASP A 612 -15.44 -12.43 28.03
CA ASP A 612 -16.11 -11.20 27.58
C ASP A 612 -15.14 -10.03 27.32
N ARG A 613 -13.83 -10.29 27.32
CA ARG A 613 -12.78 -9.26 27.18
C ARG A 613 -11.92 -9.52 25.96
N TYR A 614 -11.45 -8.47 25.30
CA TYR A 614 -10.58 -8.60 24.14
C TYR A 614 -9.36 -7.66 24.22
N TYR A 615 -8.15 -8.21 24.18
CA TYR A 615 -6.91 -7.42 24.25
C TYR A 615 -5.69 -8.20 23.71
N PRO A 616 -4.63 -7.51 23.25
CA PRO A 616 -3.39 -8.15 22.81
C PRO A 616 -2.52 -8.58 23.99
N SER A 617 -1.62 -9.53 23.74
CA SER A 617 -0.64 -9.96 24.74
C SER A 617 0.24 -8.78 25.18
N MET A 618 0.64 -7.92 24.25
CA MET A 618 1.33 -6.68 24.55
C MET A 618 1.15 -5.64 23.45
N SER A 619 1.29 -4.38 23.80
CA SER A 619 1.31 -3.24 22.88
C SER A 619 2.48 -2.32 23.22
N GLY A 620 2.94 -1.55 22.24
CA GLY A 620 4.09 -0.69 22.44
C GLY A 620 4.18 0.46 21.45
N VAL A 621 4.97 1.46 21.84
CA VAL A 621 5.38 2.59 21.01
C VAL A 621 6.90 2.59 20.94
N ALA A 622 7.43 2.47 19.73
CA ALA A 622 8.86 2.44 19.45
C ALA A 622 9.29 3.72 18.73
N ARG A 623 10.42 4.30 19.12
CA ARG A 623 10.99 5.49 18.49
C ARG A 623 12.41 5.20 18.05
N SER A 624 12.77 5.62 16.85
CA SER A 624 14.13 5.44 16.33
C SER A 624 15.13 6.42 16.94
N LEU A 625 14.63 7.52 17.53
CA LEU A 625 15.42 8.48 18.27
C LEU A 625 15.06 8.41 19.77
N ASN A 626 16.09 8.25 20.60
CA ASN A 626 16.01 8.30 22.04
C ASN A 626 16.55 9.65 22.53
N TYR A 627 15.66 10.53 22.98
CA TYR A 627 16.07 11.84 23.49
C TYR A 627 16.76 11.75 24.86
N TYR A 628 16.57 10.65 25.58
CA TYR A 628 17.07 10.45 26.94
C TYR A 628 17.74 9.07 27.06
N PRO A 629 18.88 8.86 26.38
CA PRO A 629 19.72 7.68 26.60
C PRO A 629 20.16 7.59 28.06
N ILE A 630 20.20 6.35 28.58
CA ILE A 630 20.59 6.06 29.96
C ILE A 630 21.79 5.13 29.96
N GLY A 631 22.80 5.43 30.79
CA GLY A 631 24.04 4.66 30.84
C GLY A 631 24.80 4.70 29.51
N ASP A 632 25.02 3.53 28.90
CA ASP A 632 25.77 3.38 27.64
C ASP A 632 24.89 3.49 26.37
N GLU A 633 23.58 3.72 26.51
CA GLU A 633 22.67 3.87 25.37
C GLU A 633 23.05 5.09 24.52
N LYS A 634 22.83 5.02 23.21
CA LYS A 634 22.96 6.16 22.30
C LYS A 634 21.60 6.69 21.85
N ALA A 635 21.59 7.95 21.41
CA ALA A 635 20.36 8.57 20.89
C ALA A 635 19.82 7.81 19.67
N GLU A 636 20.70 7.29 18.81
CA GLU A 636 20.34 6.59 17.57
C GLU A 636 19.95 5.11 17.78
N GLU A 637 20.08 4.59 18.99
CA GLU A 637 19.74 3.19 19.32
C GLU A 637 18.25 2.99 19.63
N GLY A 638 17.48 4.08 19.63
CA GLY A 638 16.03 4.07 19.79
C GLY A 638 15.57 3.69 21.20
N THR A 639 14.27 3.88 21.44
CA THR A 639 13.62 3.58 22.72
C THR A 639 12.22 3.02 22.50
N VAL A 640 11.76 2.16 23.39
CA VAL A 640 10.46 1.48 23.32
C VAL A 640 9.78 1.55 24.66
N ASN A 641 8.50 1.95 24.66
CA ASN A 641 7.60 1.79 25.80
C ASN A 641 6.67 0.61 25.53
N LEU A 642 6.56 -0.31 26.48
CA LEU A 642 5.82 -1.57 26.37
C LEU A 642 4.78 -1.70 27.50
N ALA A 643 3.60 -2.21 27.18
CA ALA A 643 2.52 -2.45 28.13
C ALA A 643 1.73 -3.72 27.80
N LEU A 644 1.13 -4.32 28.83
CA LEU A 644 0.07 -5.33 28.70
C LEU A 644 -1.23 -4.66 28.24
N GLY A 645 -1.97 -5.33 27.37
CA GLY A 645 -3.29 -4.88 26.91
C GLY A 645 -3.24 -3.86 25.76
N LEU A 646 -4.33 -3.12 25.58
CA LEU A 646 -4.50 -2.18 24.45
C LEU A 646 -3.54 -0.98 24.54
N GLY A 647 -3.02 -0.56 23.38
CA GLY A 647 -2.03 0.52 23.26
C GLY A 647 -2.49 1.90 23.72
N LYS A 648 -3.80 2.13 23.83
CA LYS A 648 -4.37 3.37 24.40
C LYS A 648 -3.84 3.63 25.82
N TYR A 649 -3.46 2.59 26.54
CA TYR A 649 -2.85 2.72 27.88
C TYR A 649 -1.52 3.50 27.86
N ILE A 650 -0.72 3.32 26.80
CA ILE A 650 0.56 4.03 26.62
C ILE A 650 0.28 5.48 26.18
N VAL A 651 -0.67 5.64 25.26
CA VAL A 651 -1.11 6.93 24.71
C VAL A 651 -1.62 7.86 25.82
N ASP A 652 -2.42 7.34 26.74
CA ASP A 652 -3.00 8.07 27.88
C ASP A 652 -1.99 8.33 29.03
N GLY A 653 -0.72 7.97 28.85
CA GLY A 653 0.35 8.19 29.83
C GLY A 653 0.34 7.22 31.01
N GLY A 654 -0.15 5.99 30.82
CA GLY A 654 -0.11 4.93 31.83
C GLY A 654 1.32 4.48 32.20
N MET A 655 1.43 3.65 33.25
CA MET A 655 2.72 3.11 33.69
C MET A 655 3.24 2.00 32.76
N THR A 656 4.30 2.27 32.01
CA THR A 656 4.86 1.36 30.99
C THR A 656 6.30 0.93 31.30
N LEU A 657 6.74 -0.18 30.69
CA LEU A 657 8.13 -0.61 30.76
C LEU A 657 8.95 0.00 29.60
N ARG A 658 10.03 0.72 29.90
CA ARG A 658 10.92 1.34 28.89
C ARG A 658 12.16 0.47 28.66
N PHE A 659 12.54 0.23 27.40
CA PHE A 659 13.83 -0.37 27.06
C PHE A 659 14.37 0.11 25.70
N SER A 660 15.67 -0.07 25.45
CA SER A 660 16.26 0.11 24.12
C SER A 660 16.33 -1.23 23.37
N PRO A 661 15.88 -1.32 22.11
CA PRO A 661 16.02 -2.53 21.29
C PRO A 661 17.47 -3.01 21.10
N ALA A 662 18.46 -2.12 21.24
CA ALA A 662 19.88 -2.47 21.20
C ALA A 662 20.36 -3.14 22.50
N HIS A 663 19.73 -2.80 23.63
CA HIS A 663 20.07 -3.27 24.97
C HIS A 663 18.85 -3.84 25.72
N PRO A 664 18.17 -4.88 25.20
CA PRO A 664 16.89 -5.33 25.73
C PRO A 664 16.94 -5.88 27.16
N SER A 665 18.11 -6.34 27.62
CA SER A 665 18.30 -6.83 29.00
C SER A 665 18.55 -5.73 30.03
N LYS A 666 18.84 -4.49 29.62
CA LYS A 666 19.11 -3.36 30.52
C LYS A 666 17.83 -2.57 30.80
N VAL A 667 16.97 -3.08 31.67
CA VAL A 667 15.70 -2.45 32.06
C VAL A 667 15.81 -1.87 33.47
N LEU A 668 15.79 -0.54 33.59
CA LEU A 668 15.92 0.17 34.88
C LEU A 668 14.77 -0.10 35.83
N GLN A 669 13.53 -0.14 35.31
CA GLN A 669 12.36 -0.40 36.14
C GLN A 669 12.41 -1.78 36.83
N THR A 670 13.27 -2.69 36.39
CA THR A 670 13.45 -4.02 36.98
C THR A 670 14.84 -4.23 37.60
N SER A 671 15.63 -3.17 37.78
CA SER A 671 17.00 -3.28 38.31
C SER A 671 17.03 -3.55 39.81
N GLU A 672 16.09 -2.98 40.56
CA GLU A 672 15.94 -3.14 42.01
C GLU A 672 14.52 -3.58 42.35
N LEU A 673 14.38 -4.32 43.46
CA LEU A 673 13.10 -4.89 43.89
C LEU A 673 12.05 -3.79 44.14
N ASP A 674 12.40 -2.76 44.90
CA ASP A 674 11.48 -1.69 45.29
C ASP A 674 11.02 -0.87 44.08
N ILE A 675 11.93 -0.62 43.14
CA ILE A 675 11.65 0.05 41.87
C ILE A 675 10.68 -0.81 41.05
N ALA A 676 10.94 -2.11 40.91
CA ALA A 676 10.07 -3.03 40.17
C ALA A 676 8.66 -3.12 40.74
N LEU A 677 8.49 -3.10 42.06
CA LEU A 677 7.18 -3.15 42.70
C LEU A 677 6.40 -1.83 42.57
N LYS A 678 7.10 -0.71 42.43
CA LYS A 678 6.54 0.64 42.33
C LYS A 678 6.26 1.08 40.90
N GLU A 679 7.14 0.75 39.95
CA GLU A 679 7.15 1.33 38.59
C GLU A 679 6.60 0.39 37.51
N THR A 680 6.26 -0.85 37.85
CA THR A 680 5.64 -1.78 36.90
C THR A 680 4.13 -1.62 36.84
N GLN A 681 3.58 -1.97 35.67
CA GLN A 681 2.17 -1.84 35.36
C GLN A 681 1.27 -2.58 36.37
N THR A 682 0.25 -1.89 36.88
CA THR A 682 -0.75 -2.45 37.82
C THR A 682 -2.15 -2.59 37.20
N ARG A 683 -2.42 -1.84 36.12
CA ARG A 683 -3.70 -1.81 35.39
C ARG A 683 -3.47 -1.84 33.89
N PHE A 684 -4.44 -2.31 33.12
CA PHE A 684 -4.40 -2.35 31.67
C PHE A 684 -5.78 -2.09 31.06
N TYR A 685 -5.81 -1.73 29.77
CA TYR A 685 -7.06 -1.60 29.02
C TYR A 685 -7.38 -2.87 28.21
N ALA A 686 -8.65 -3.25 28.24
CA ALA A 686 -9.25 -4.29 27.40
C ALA A 686 -10.55 -3.76 26.77
N LEU A 687 -10.93 -4.30 25.61
CA LEU A 687 -12.21 -4.00 24.99
C LEU A 687 -13.32 -4.85 25.66
N ASP A 688 -14.44 -4.20 25.98
CA ASP A 688 -15.65 -4.89 26.44
C ASP A 688 -16.40 -5.52 25.26
N LEU A 689 -16.67 -6.82 25.32
CA LEU A 689 -17.45 -7.52 24.32
C LEU A 689 -18.96 -7.54 24.61
N LYS A 690 -19.38 -7.16 25.82
CA LYS A 690 -20.81 -7.14 26.21
C LYS A 690 -21.54 -5.88 25.81
N ASN A 691 -20.84 -4.76 25.75
CA ASN A 691 -21.44 -3.47 25.44
C ASN A 691 -21.68 -3.34 23.92
N ALA A 692 -22.94 -3.50 23.53
CA ALA A 692 -23.43 -3.38 22.16
C ALA A 692 -23.72 -1.92 21.71
N GLY A 693 -23.11 -0.93 22.38
CA GLY A 693 -23.16 0.46 21.93
C GLY A 693 -24.41 1.24 22.32
N ASP A 694 -25.12 0.82 23.38
CA ASP A 694 -26.33 1.52 23.87
C ASP A 694 -26.00 2.92 24.45
N ASN A 695 -24.74 3.16 24.83
CA ASN A 695 -24.26 4.41 25.44
C ASN A 695 -23.15 5.08 24.59
N PHE A 696 -23.42 5.31 23.30
CA PHE A 696 -22.47 6.03 22.44
C PHE A 696 -22.25 7.46 22.97
N SER A 697 -20.99 7.86 23.22
CA SER A 697 -20.66 9.14 23.86
C SER A 697 -19.51 9.86 23.16
N ILE A 698 -19.25 11.10 23.60
CA ILE A 698 -18.09 11.90 23.17
C ILE A 698 -16.77 11.24 23.63
N ASP A 699 -16.80 10.47 24.73
CA ASP A 699 -15.63 9.77 25.24
C ASP A 699 -15.28 8.57 24.36
N ASP A 700 -14.10 8.60 23.75
CA ASP A 700 -13.59 7.54 22.89
C ASP A 700 -13.24 6.25 23.66
N GLY A 701 -13.19 6.33 24.99
CA GLY A 701 -13.04 5.21 25.92
C GLY A 701 -14.33 4.51 26.34
N PHE A 702 -15.50 4.89 25.81
CA PHE A 702 -16.81 4.38 26.30
C PHE A 702 -16.95 2.85 26.36
N ASN A 703 -16.18 2.15 25.52
CA ASN A 703 -16.23 0.70 25.38
C ASN A 703 -15.00 -0.03 25.94
N LEU A 704 -14.17 0.66 26.72
CA LEU A 704 -12.93 0.14 27.26
C LEU A 704 -13.03 -0.13 28.75
N LEU A 705 -12.56 -1.30 29.17
CA LEU A 705 -12.45 -1.71 30.56
C LEU A 705 -11.04 -1.41 31.08
N LYS A 706 -10.95 -0.68 32.20
CA LYS A 706 -9.69 -0.49 32.94
C LYS A 706 -9.58 -1.56 34.03
N LEU A 707 -8.81 -2.61 33.76
CA LEU A 707 -8.71 -3.81 34.60
C LEU A 707 -7.41 -3.85 35.39
N HIS A 708 -7.41 -4.55 36.52
CA HIS A 708 -6.19 -4.86 37.29
C HIS A 708 -5.45 -6.07 36.71
N VAL A 709 -4.12 -6.10 36.79
CA VAL A 709 -3.29 -7.21 36.30
C VAL A 709 -3.69 -8.59 36.87
N LYS A 710 -4.24 -8.63 38.09
CA LYS A 710 -4.78 -9.86 38.69
C LYS A 710 -5.90 -10.51 37.86
N GLU A 711 -6.65 -9.72 37.10
CA GLU A 711 -7.67 -10.23 36.19
C GLU A 711 -7.04 -10.95 34.98
N ALA A 712 -5.95 -10.41 34.44
CA ALA A 712 -5.18 -11.04 33.36
C ALA A 712 -4.53 -12.38 33.78
N GLU A 713 -4.26 -12.57 35.08
CA GLU A 713 -3.80 -13.85 35.63
C GLU A 713 -4.87 -14.94 35.49
N LYS A 714 -6.15 -14.59 35.75
CA LYS A 714 -7.30 -15.51 35.55
C LYS A 714 -7.52 -15.85 34.08
N ASP A 715 -7.25 -14.87 33.21
CA ASP A 715 -7.38 -15.01 31.76
C ASP A 715 -6.24 -15.87 31.15
N GLY A 716 -5.22 -16.23 31.94
CA GLY A 716 -4.07 -17.03 31.48
C GLY A 716 -3.14 -16.27 30.53
N SER A 717 -3.30 -14.95 30.38
CA SER A 717 -2.58 -14.16 29.38
C SER A 717 -1.14 -13.79 29.77
N LEU A 718 -0.71 -14.08 31.01
CA LEU A 718 0.54 -13.59 31.60
C LEU A 718 1.76 -14.51 31.42
N ARG A 719 1.60 -15.71 30.83
CA ARG A 719 2.59 -16.81 30.82
C ARG A 719 4.02 -16.40 30.40
N TYR A 720 4.17 -15.46 29.47
CA TYR A 720 5.47 -15.00 28.96
C TYR A 720 5.80 -13.53 29.29
N ILE A 721 4.95 -12.86 30.06
CA ILE A 721 5.01 -11.41 30.26
C ILE A 721 5.24 -11.05 31.74
N ALA A 722 4.80 -11.89 32.67
CA ALA A 722 4.93 -11.63 34.10
C ALA A 722 6.07 -12.42 34.75
N SER A 723 6.70 -11.79 35.74
CA SER A 723 7.49 -12.43 36.80
C SER A 723 6.68 -12.47 38.10
N THR A 724 7.06 -13.32 39.05
CA THR A 724 6.36 -13.50 40.33
C THR A 724 7.22 -13.00 41.47
N TYR A 725 6.70 -12.05 42.25
CA TYR A 725 7.32 -11.59 43.48
C TYR A 725 7.04 -12.56 44.62
N ASP A 726 8.09 -13.11 45.20
CA ASP A 726 8.04 -13.93 46.40
C ASP A 726 8.26 -13.07 47.65
N PRO A 727 7.24 -12.87 48.50
CA PRO A 727 7.36 -12.05 49.69
C PRO A 727 8.21 -12.70 50.80
N TYR A 728 8.41 -14.03 50.77
CA TYR A 728 9.22 -14.72 51.79
C TYR A 728 10.71 -14.53 51.53
N ASP A 729 11.13 -14.74 50.28
CA ASP A 729 12.53 -14.61 49.88
C ASP A 729 12.91 -13.17 49.49
N GLN A 730 11.93 -12.27 49.36
CA GLN A 730 12.09 -10.91 48.82
C GLN A 730 12.79 -10.89 47.45
N VAL A 731 12.42 -11.82 46.58
CA VAL A 731 13.00 -11.96 45.23
C VAL A 731 11.90 -11.96 44.18
N ILE A 732 12.18 -11.39 43.01
CA ILE A 732 11.36 -11.55 41.81
C ILE A 732 11.91 -12.73 41.02
N ARG A 733 11.08 -13.76 40.83
CA ARG A 733 11.42 -14.94 40.02
C ARG A 733 10.82 -14.80 38.64
N ASP A 734 11.64 -14.96 37.60
CA ASP A 734 11.20 -14.86 36.22
C ASP A 734 10.29 -16.03 35.86
N GLY A 735 9.05 -15.68 35.51
CA GLY A 735 7.98 -16.65 35.23
C GLY A 735 6.77 -16.52 36.15
N LEU A 736 5.74 -17.27 35.76
CA LEU A 736 4.44 -17.29 36.42
C LEU A 736 4.37 -18.45 37.41
N TYR A 737 4.55 -18.17 38.71
CA TYR A 737 4.47 -19.14 39.79
C TYR A 737 3.17 -19.00 40.60
N PRO A 738 2.68 -20.09 41.24
CA PRO A 738 1.54 -20.02 42.15
C PRO A 738 1.85 -19.14 43.38
N GLY A 739 0.88 -18.31 43.79
CA GLY A 739 1.08 -17.34 44.89
C GLY A 739 1.90 -16.10 44.47
N GLY A 740 2.12 -15.18 45.41
CA GLY A 740 2.91 -13.96 45.17
C GLY A 740 2.26 -12.92 44.26
N ARG A 741 2.77 -11.68 44.28
CA ARG A 741 2.29 -10.59 43.40
C ARG A 741 2.87 -10.79 42.00
N LYS A 742 2.02 -10.67 40.97
CA LYS A 742 2.47 -10.71 39.56
C LYS A 742 2.97 -9.33 39.12
N VAL A 743 4.17 -9.31 38.57
CA VAL A 743 4.92 -8.11 38.17
C VAL A 743 5.14 -8.19 36.66
N ILE A 744 4.74 -7.15 35.92
CA ILE A 744 4.86 -7.12 34.46
C ILE A 744 6.27 -6.68 34.07
N THR A 745 7.16 -7.64 33.88
CA THR A 745 8.60 -7.42 33.62
C THR A 745 9.01 -7.70 32.18
N PHE A 746 8.21 -8.48 31.44
CA PHE A 746 8.56 -9.00 30.11
C PHE A 746 9.89 -9.76 30.06
N ALA A 747 10.40 -10.28 31.18
CA ALA A 747 11.73 -10.93 31.27
C ALA A 747 11.89 -12.08 30.26
N ASN A 748 10.86 -12.92 30.10
CA ASN A 748 10.89 -14.03 29.13
C ASN A 748 10.99 -13.58 27.66
N ILE A 749 10.58 -12.36 27.34
CA ILE A 749 10.65 -11.81 25.98
C ILE A 749 11.95 -11.02 25.79
N LEU A 750 12.32 -10.19 26.77
CA LEU A 750 13.47 -9.28 26.66
C LEU A 750 14.81 -9.94 26.98
N GLN A 751 14.83 -10.91 27.91
CA GLN A 751 16.07 -11.58 28.35
C GLN A 751 16.19 -13.00 27.79
N HIS A 752 15.08 -13.75 27.71
CA HIS A 752 15.09 -15.15 27.28
C HIS A 752 14.70 -15.37 25.81
N ASP A 753 14.43 -14.29 25.05
CA ASP A 753 14.14 -14.29 23.59
C ASP A 753 13.06 -15.33 23.17
N VAL A 754 12.05 -15.56 24.01
CA VAL A 754 10.92 -16.47 23.69
C VAL A 754 10.17 -15.98 22.44
N PHE A 755 10.14 -14.66 22.24
CA PHE A 755 9.64 -14.01 21.05
C PHE A 755 10.65 -12.91 20.64
N PRO A 756 11.09 -12.83 19.36
CA PRO A 756 12.20 -11.98 18.94
C PRO A 756 11.84 -10.48 18.82
N LEU A 757 11.21 -9.92 19.85
CA LEU A 757 10.67 -8.56 19.87
C LEU A 757 11.75 -7.52 19.58
N ALA A 758 12.87 -7.56 20.31
CA ALA A 758 13.95 -6.59 20.17
C ALA A 758 14.60 -6.63 18.78
N ARG A 759 14.71 -7.82 18.17
CA ARG A 759 15.23 -7.99 16.81
C ARG A 759 14.28 -7.41 15.78
N ILE A 760 12.98 -7.71 15.87
CA ILE A 760 11.95 -7.15 14.98
C ILE A 760 11.95 -5.63 15.08
N LEU A 761 11.95 -5.07 16.29
CA LEU A 761 11.94 -3.62 16.52
C LEU A 761 13.17 -2.92 15.96
N ARG A 762 14.38 -3.52 16.08
CA ARG A 762 15.59 -2.97 15.44
C ARG A 762 15.45 -2.86 13.93
N TRP A 763 14.88 -3.87 13.28
CA TRP A 763 14.68 -3.86 11.83
C TRP A 763 13.60 -2.87 11.42
N VAL A 764 12.45 -2.88 12.12
CA VAL A 764 11.33 -1.98 11.89
C VAL A 764 11.75 -0.51 12.02
N LEU A 765 12.49 -0.15 13.09
CA LEU A 765 12.96 1.22 13.30
C LEU A 765 14.02 1.62 12.26
N ARG A 766 14.96 0.72 11.93
CA ARG A 766 16.00 0.98 10.93
C ARG A 766 15.42 1.20 9.54
N TYR A 767 14.59 0.27 9.06
CA TYR A 767 13.98 0.36 7.73
C TYR A 767 12.96 1.51 7.68
N GLY A 768 12.19 1.71 8.75
CA GLY A 768 11.27 2.85 8.87
C GLY A 768 12.00 4.19 8.71
N GLN A 769 13.12 4.38 9.41
CA GLN A 769 13.94 5.59 9.30
C GLN A 769 14.62 5.73 7.93
N GLN A 770 15.08 4.63 7.33
CA GLN A 770 15.73 4.65 6.01
C GLN A 770 14.74 5.00 4.89
N GLU A 771 13.56 4.40 4.89
CA GLU A 771 12.53 4.67 3.87
C GLU A 771 11.88 6.05 4.07
N MET A 772 11.61 6.47 5.32
CA MET A 772 11.08 7.81 5.62
C MET A 772 12.13 8.93 5.52
N ARG A 773 13.43 8.59 5.49
CA ARG A 773 14.56 9.52 5.52
C ARG A 773 14.55 10.49 6.72
N ARG A 774 13.84 10.14 7.79
CA ARG A 774 13.69 10.89 9.03
C ARG A 774 13.53 9.91 10.20
N PRO A 775 13.83 10.30 11.45
CA PRO A 775 13.50 9.46 12.59
C PRO A 775 12.00 9.17 12.64
N VAL A 776 11.62 7.99 13.16
CA VAL A 776 10.23 7.51 13.13
C VAL A 776 9.76 7.07 14.50
N GLU A 777 8.47 7.26 14.75
CA GLU A 777 7.70 6.63 15.80
C GLU A 777 6.79 5.56 15.19
N ILE A 778 6.72 4.39 15.81
CA ILE A 778 5.93 3.26 15.34
C ILE A 778 5.11 2.69 16.50
N GLU A 779 3.79 2.63 16.32
CA GLU A 779 2.87 1.94 17.22
C GLU A 779 2.74 0.48 16.77
N PHE A 780 2.79 -0.44 17.73
CA PHE A 780 2.67 -1.87 17.45
C PHE A 780 1.88 -2.62 18.52
N ALA A 781 1.39 -3.80 18.14
CA ALA A 781 0.79 -4.77 19.05
C ALA A 781 1.28 -6.18 18.73
N VAL A 782 1.33 -7.04 19.74
CA VAL A 782 1.77 -8.43 19.58
C VAL A 782 0.74 -9.37 20.20
N THR A 783 0.40 -10.41 19.44
CA THR A 783 -0.42 -11.54 19.90
C THR A 783 0.45 -12.78 19.94
N LEU A 784 0.62 -13.35 21.13
CA LEU A 784 1.25 -14.65 21.31
C LEU A 784 0.18 -15.75 21.15
N ASN A 785 0.54 -16.85 20.50
CA ASN A 785 -0.36 -17.99 20.31
C ASN A 785 -0.42 -18.82 21.60
N HIS A 786 -1.64 -19.24 21.96
CA HIS A 786 -1.87 -20.17 23.07
C HIS A 786 -1.69 -21.63 22.66
N ASP A 787 -2.05 -21.97 21.41
CA ASP A 787 -2.07 -23.36 20.91
C ASP A 787 -0.71 -23.85 20.38
N ARG A 788 0.15 -22.93 19.94
CA ARG A 788 1.50 -23.23 19.43
C ARG A 788 2.52 -22.48 20.25
N ASP A 789 3.22 -23.23 21.08
CA ASP A 789 4.19 -22.69 22.01
C ASP A 789 5.26 -21.85 21.30
N LYS A 790 5.62 -20.71 21.89
CA LYS A 790 6.65 -19.76 21.41
C LYS A 790 6.43 -19.19 20.01
N THR A 791 5.18 -19.11 19.53
CA THR A 791 4.88 -18.43 18.26
C THR A 791 3.99 -17.21 18.46
N GLY A 792 4.17 -16.17 17.64
CA GLY A 792 3.35 -14.96 17.72
C GLY A 792 3.33 -14.14 16.44
N THR A 793 2.45 -13.13 16.39
CA THR A 793 2.38 -12.16 15.29
C THR A 793 2.63 -10.75 15.82
N PHE A 794 3.57 -10.05 15.20
CA PHE A 794 3.87 -8.64 15.43
C PHE A 794 3.09 -7.80 14.41
N TYR A 795 2.20 -6.95 14.91
CA TYR A 795 1.36 -6.08 14.11
C TYR A 795 1.86 -4.65 14.17
N LEU A 796 2.12 -4.07 13.01
CA LEU A 796 2.38 -2.65 12.85
C LEU A 796 1.05 -1.90 12.75
N LEU A 797 0.82 -0.96 13.67
CA LEU A 797 -0.45 -0.25 13.81
C LEU A 797 -0.41 1.17 13.23
N GLN A 798 0.73 1.84 13.33
CA GLN A 798 0.93 3.19 12.81
C GLN A 798 2.43 3.52 12.68
N VAL A 799 2.78 4.42 11.77
CA VAL A 799 4.11 5.03 11.65
C VAL A 799 3.96 6.53 11.51
N ARG A 800 4.81 7.28 12.19
CA ARG A 800 4.86 8.74 12.14
C ARG A 800 6.31 9.21 11.99
N PRO A 801 6.59 10.23 11.18
CA PRO A 801 7.89 10.90 11.23
C PRO A 801 8.01 11.71 12.53
N ILE A 802 9.20 11.71 13.13
CA ILE A 802 9.54 12.60 14.24
C ILE A 802 10.13 13.88 13.61
N VAL A 803 9.58 15.04 13.98
CA VAL A 803 10.10 16.34 13.53
C VAL A 803 11.42 16.63 14.25
N ASP A 804 12.49 16.79 13.48
CA ASP A 804 13.80 17.24 13.96
C ASP A 804 14.03 18.65 13.41
N SER A 805 13.92 19.67 14.27
CA SER A 805 14.15 21.06 13.92
C SER A 805 15.65 21.30 13.75
N LYS A 806 16.09 21.34 12.50
CA LYS A 806 17.49 21.63 12.12
C LYS A 806 17.76 23.12 11.96
N ASP A 807 17.45 23.91 12.98
CA ASP A 807 18.17 25.19 13.08
C ASP A 807 19.59 24.87 13.60
N MET A 808 20.61 25.62 13.19
CA MET A 808 21.97 25.45 13.71
C MET A 808 22.19 26.53 14.76
N LEU A 809 22.21 26.14 16.03
CA LEU A 809 22.82 26.95 17.09
C LEU A 809 24.34 26.78 17.04
N ASP A 810 25.05 27.82 16.60
CA ASP A 810 26.52 27.88 16.64
C ASP A 810 27.07 28.30 18.02
N GLU A 811 26.20 28.65 18.98
CA GLU A 811 26.59 29.09 20.34
C GLU A 811 26.63 27.94 21.36
N ASP A 812 27.67 27.90 22.20
CA ASP A 812 27.75 26.93 23.31
C ASP A 812 27.05 27.45 24.57
N LEU A 813 25.85 26.91 24.84
CA LEU A 813 25.02 27.30 25.99
C LEU A 813 25.67 27.04 27.35
N THR A 814 26.70 26.19 27.43
CA THR A 814 27.44 25.93 28.68
C THR A 814 28.27 27.12 29.16
N THR A 815 28.57 28.08 28.28
CA THR A 815 29.40 29.24 28.60
C THR A 815 28.65 30.36 29.31
N ILE A 816 27.32 30.29 29.36
CA ILE A 816 26.47 31.28 30.03
C ILE A 816 26.55 31.02 31.54
N PRO A 817 26.80 32.03 32.40
CA PRO A 817 26.86 31.83 33.84
C PRO A 817 25.44 31.71 34.44
N ASP A 818 25.29 30.93 35.51
CA ASP A 818 23.97 30.69 36.15
C ASP A 818 23.32 31.98 36.70
N GLU A 819 24.15 32.99 37.01
CA GLU A 819 23.69 34.29 37.52
C GLU A 819 22.97 35.15 36.47
N ASP A 820 23.07 34.82 35.19
CA ASP A 820 22.39 35.54 34.09
C ASP A 820 21.17 34.77 33.57
N VAL A 821 20.78 33.68 34.25
CA VAL A 821 19.75 32.75 33.79
C VAL A 821 18.58 32.70 34.77
N LEU A 822 17.37 32.82 34.23
CA LEU A 822 16.13 32.64 34.96
C LEU A 822 15.77 31.14 35.11
N LEU A 823 15.90 30.39 34.01
CA LEU A 823 15.63 28.95 33.94
C LEU A 823 16.77 28.25 33.19
N ARG A 824 17.41 27.26 33.81
CA ARG A 824 18.39 26.37 33.16
C ARG A 824 17.92 24.94 33.27
N SER A 825 17.92 24.25 32.14
CA SER A 825 17.68 22.82 32.07
C SER A 825 18.87 22.11 31.44
N ASN A 826 19.40 21.10 32.12
CA ASN A 826 20.33 20.12 31.54
C ASN A 826 19.60 19.01 30.77
N ASN A 827 18.29 19.15 30.67
CA ASN A 827 17.40 18.20 30.07
C ASN A 827 16.28 18.94 29.30
N SER A 828 16.72 19.64 28.25
CA SER A 828 15.88 20.47 27.39
C SER A 828 15.63 19.79 26.05
N LEU A 829 14.40 19.96 25.56
CA LEU A 829 13.99 19.62 24.20
C LEU A 829 13.55 20.87 23.46
N GLY A 830 13.64 20.79 22.14
CA GLY A 830 13.53 21.94 21.26
C GLY A 830 14.91 22.37 20.77
N HIS A 831 14.93 23.08 19.65
CA HIS A 831 16.15 23.63 19.09
C HIS A 831 15.86 25.01 18.52
N GLY A 832 16.72 25.99 18.81
CA GLY A 832 16.59 27.35 18.29
C GLY A 832 16.60 28.44 19.37
N ILE A 833 16.34 29.68 18.93
CA ILE A 833 16.33 30.88 19.76
C ILE A 833 14.95 31.54 19.65
N MET A 834 14.32 31.88 20.77
CA MET A 834 13.07 32.65 20.83
C MET A 834 13.31 33.98 21.55
N ASN A 835 12.90 35.09 20.96
CA ASN A 835 13.14 36.44 21.48
C ASN A 835 11.89 37.33 21.40
N GLU A 836 10.69 36.73 21.40
CA GLU A 836 9.40 37.42 21.26
C GLU A 836 8.50 37.28 22.51
N ILE A 837 8.97 36.60 23.56
CA ILE A 837 8.15 36.25 24.73
C ILE A 837 8.39 37.25 25.85
N HIS A 838 7.34 37.86 26.39
CA HIS A 838 7.42 38.81 27.52
C HIS A 838 6.86 38.28 28.83
N ASP A 839 6.06 37.22 28.76
CA ASP A 839 5.17 36.79 29.82
C ASP A 839 5.59 35.40 30.36
N ILE A 840 5.61 35.24 31.68
CA ILE A 840 5.84 33.97 32.37
C ILE A 840 4.68 33.71 33.33
N VAL A 841 4.11 32.51 33.22
CA VAL A 841 3.08 31.99 34.11
C VAL A 841 3.65 30.79 34.86
N TYR A 842 3.60 30.82 36.19
CA TYR A 842 4.10 29.72 37.00
C TYR A 842 3.13 29.34 38.12
N VAL A 843 3.15 28.05 38.48
CA VAL A 843 2.42 27.51 39.63
C VAL A 843 3.18 27.85 40.91
N LYS A 844 2.49 28.42 41.89
CA LYS A 844 3.03 28.70 43.22
C LYS A 844 3.36 27.39 43.92
N THR A 845 4.61 27.26 44.35
CA THR A 845 5.12 26.05 45.02
C THR A 845 4.91 26.08 46.54
N ASP A 846 4.73 27.27 47.12
CA ASP A 846 4.40 27.45 48.53
C ASP A 846 3.04 26.82 48.83
N HIS A 847 3.01 25.79 49.67
CA HIS A 847 1.82 24.99 50.02
C HIS A 847 1.18 24.18 48.87
N TYR A 848 1.94 23.84 47.82
CA TYR A 848 1.43 22.99 46.73
C TYR A 848 0.97 21.60 47.21
N SER A 849 -0.19 21.15 46.71
CA SER A 849 -0.73 19.81 46.93
C SER A 849 -1.25 19.22 45.62
N ALA A 850 -0.87 17.98 45.32
CA ALA A 850 -1.31 17.25 44.13
C ALA A 850 -2.83 17.03 44.06
N SER A 851 -3.53 17.13 45.20
CA SER A 851 -5.00 17.11 45.25
C SER A 851 -5.65 18.24 44.45
N ASN A 852 -4.95 19.36 44.25
CA ASN A 852 -5.47 20.56 43.59
C ASN A 852 -5.13 20.61 42.10
N ASN A 853 -4.41 19.63 41.56
CA ASN A 853 -3.93 19.62 40.18
C ASN A 853 -5.05 19.81 39.15
N GLN A 854 -6.24 19.31 39.42
CA GLN A 854 -7.37 19.49 38.52
C GLN A 854 -7.88 20.94 38.49
N ASN A 855 -7.88 21.63 39.63
CA ASN A 855 -8.23 23.05 39.70
C ASN A 855 -7.16 23.92 39.02
N ILE A 856 -5.88 23.57 39.21
CA ILE A 856 -4.75 24.25 38.54
C ILE A 856 -4.90 24.15 37.01
N ALA A 857 -5.24 22.97 36.49
CA ALA A 857 -5.47 22.78 35.06
C ALA A 857 -6.58 23.69 34.50
N TRP A 858 -7.66 23.91 35.27
CA TRP A 858 -8.77 24.79 34.89
C TRP A 858 -8.38 26.27 34.89
N GLU A 859 -7.57 26.72 35.85
CA GLU A 859 -7.07 28.09 35.87
C GLU A 859 -6.10 28.36 34.71
N ILE A 860 -5.24 27.40 34.40
CA ILE A 860 -4.30 27.47 33.26
C ILE A 860 -5.07 27.60 31.94
N GLU A 861 -6.14 26.81 31.75
CA GLU A 861 -6.97 26.87 30.53
C GLU A 861 -7.54 28.29 30.29
N LYS A 862 -8.02 28.94 31.36
CA LYS A 862 -8.56 30.32 31.27
C LYS A 862 -7.48 31.33 30.88
N ILE A 863 -6.31 31.24 31.49
CA ILE A 863 -5.17 32.11 31.17
C ILE A 863 -4.74 31.89 29.71
N ASN A 864 -4.62 30.63 29.28
CA ASN A 864 -4.25 30.30 27.91
C ASN A 864 -5.24 30.88 26.89
N GLN A 865 -6.55 30.82 27.15
CA GLN A 865 -7.57 31.44 26.29
C GLN A 865 -7.40 32.97 26.20
N GLN A 866 -7.03 33.64 27.29
CA GLN A 866 -6.74 35.07 27.26
C GLN A 866 -5.54 35.38 26.36
N PHE A 867 -4.44 34.64 26.50
CA PHE A 867 -3.24 34.80 25.65
C PHE A 867 -3.54 34.55 24.16
N LEU A 868 -4.34 33.53 23.84
CA LEU A 868 -4.77 33.25 22.47
C LEU A 868 -5.61 34.41 21.88
N ASN A 869 -6.57 34.95 22.65
CA ASN A 869 -7.40 36.07 22.22
C ASN A 869 -6.59 37.37 22.01
N GLU A 870 -5.53 37.56 22.79
CA GLU A 870 -4.61 38.70 22.66
C GLU A 870 -3.52 38.49 21.60
N GLY A 871 -3.41 37.29 21.02
CA GLY A 871 -2.35 36.95 20.05
C GLY A 871 -0.94 36.94 20.66
N LYS A 872 -0.82 36.61 21.95
CA LYS A 872 0.45 36.62 22.71
C LYS A 872 0.86 35.21 23.11
N ASN A 873 2.16 35.03 23.36
CA ASN A 873 2.76 33.77 23.82
C ASN A 873 3.40 33.93 25.20
N TYR A 874 3.57 32.83 25.94
CA TYR A 874 4.15 32.86 27.29
C TYR A 874 5.02 31.63 27.62
N VAL A 875 5.80 31.72 28.71
CA VAL A 875 6.50 30.58 29.33
C VAL A 875 5.65 30.02 30.47
N LEU A 876 5.45 28.70 30.50
CA LEU A 876 4.69 28.00 31.53
C LEU A 876 5.61 27.16 32.44
N VAL A 877 5.54 27.35 33.75
CA VAL A 877 6.34 26.59 34.73
C VAL A 877 5.43 25.95 35.79
N GLY A 878 5.61 24.66 36.09
CA GLY A 878 4.78 24.01 37.11
C GLY A 878 5.32 22.67 37.60
N PRO A 879 4.84 22.20 38.76
CA PRO A 879 5.35 21.00 39.41
C PRO A 879 4.82 19.70 38.79
N GLY A 880 5.69 18.71 38.65
CA GLY A 880 5.36 17.36 38.15
C GLY A 880 5.07 17.30 36.64
N ARG A 881 4.36 16.25 36.20
CA ARG A 881 4.09 16.04 34.75
C ARG A 881 3.00 16.95 34.22
N TRP A 882 3.19 17.44 33.00
CA TRP A 882 2.12 18.06 32.24
C TRP A 882 1.35 17.01 31.42
N GLY A 883 0.01 17.05 31.49
CA GLY A 883 -0.86 16.21 30.67
C GLY A 883 -0.98 14.74 31.10
N SER A 884 -0.77 14.46 32.39
CA SER A 884 -1.03 13.13 32.95
C SER A 884 -2.53 12.89 33.19
N SER A 885 -3.02 11.69 32.89
CA SER A 885 -4.36 11.24 33.29
C SER A 885 -4.45 10.87 34.78
N ASP A 886 -3.31 10.70 35.46
CA ASP A 886 -3.22 10.52 36.91
C ASP A 886 -2.89 11.86 37.57
N THR A 887 -3.90 12.47 38.19
CA THR A 887 -3.77 13.78 38.85
C THR A 887 -2.80 13.76 40.03
N TRP A 888 -2.46 12.60 40.58
CA TRP A 888 -1.45 12.49 41.63
C TRP A 888 -0.03 12.59 41.10
N LEU A 889 0.20 12.31 39.82
CA LEU A 889 1.51 12.35 39.18
C LEU A 889 1.77 13.67 38.42
N GLY A 890 0.74 14.46 38.14
CA GLY A 890 0.92 15.73 37.44
C GLY A 890 -0.36 16.52 37.22
N ILE A 891 -0.23 17.65 36.53
CA ILE A 891 -1.33 18.55 36.21
C ILE A 891 -2.02 18.06 34.92
N PRO A 892 -3.32 17.69 34.96
CA PRO A 892 -4.05 17.06 33.86
C PRO A 892 -4.51 18.08 32.79
N VAL A 893 -3.57 18.81 32.19
CA VAL A 893 -3.84 19.70 31.05
C VAL A 893 -3.92 18.93 29.73
N LYS A 894 -4.83 19.33 28.85
CA LYS A 894 -4.79 18.92 27.44
C LYS A 894 -3.98 19.95 26.64
N TRP A 895 -3.55 19.60 25.44
CA TRP A 895 -2.83 20.53 24.56
C TRP A 895 -3.57 21.86 24.31
N PRO A 896 -4.90 21.89 24.02
CA PRO A 896 -5.64 23.15 23.87
C PRO A 896 -5.63 24.04 25.13
N HIS A 897 -5.36 23.48 26.32
CA HIS A 897 -5.33 24.25 27.56
C HIS A 897 -4.03 25.06 27.73
N ILE A 898 -2.98 24.76 26.95
CA ILE A 898 -1.65 25.38 27.07
C ILE A 898 -1.04 25.76 25.71
N SER A 899 -1.85 25.81 24.66
CA SER A 899 -1.41 25.96 23.27
C SER A 899 -0.72 27.30 22.95
N ALA A 900 -0.88 28.34 23.78
CA ALA A 900 -0.14 29.61 23.64
C ALA A 900 1.21 29.61 24.39
N ALA A 901 1.53 28.54 25.14
CA ALA A 901 2.85 28.40 25.76
C ALA A 901 3.91 28.03 24.71
N ARG A 902 5.04 28.74 24.71
CA ARG A 902 6.19 28.50 23.81
C ARG A 902 7.36 27.82 24.50
N VAL A 903 7.38 27.86 25.83
CA VAL A 903 8.28 27.05 26.67
C VAL A 903 7.46 26.49 27.82
N ILE A 904 7.59 25.19 28.08
CA ILE A 904 6.93 24.50 29.18
C ILE A 904 8.01 23.86 30.05
N VAL A 905 7.89 24.06 31.36
CA VAL A 905 8.86 23.59 32.34
C VAL A 905 8.18 22.67 33.35
N GLU A 906 8.68 21.44 33.45
CA GLU A 906 8.40 20.51 34.54
C GLU A 906 9.41 20.77 35.68
N ALA A 907 8.92 21.32 36.79
CA ALA A 907 9.72 21.56 37.99
C ALA A 907 9.58 20.39 38.98
N GLY A 908 10.69 19.82 39.44
CA GLY A 908 10.67 18.84 40.53
C GLY A 908 10.52 19.50 41.90
N LEU A 909 9.78 18.86 42.81
CA LEU A 909 9.74 19.25 44.24
C LEU A 909 10.38 18.15 45.10
N THR A 910 10.80 18.50 46.33
CA THR A 910 11.49 17.61 47.28
C THR A 910 10.79 16.25 47.49
N ASN A 911 9.44 16.23 47.51
CA ASN A 911 8.61 15.03 47.66
C ASN A 911 7.71 14.73 46.44
N TYR A 912 7.95 15.41 45.30
CA TYR A 912 7.12 15.28 44.09
C TYR A 912 8.05 15.14 42.88
N ARG A 913 8.42 13.89 42.59
CA ARG A 913 9.32 13.51 41.48
C ARG A 913 8.52 12.78 40.42
N VAL A 914 8.78 13.09 39.16
CA VAL A 914 8.14 12.41 38.05
C VAL A 914 9.13 12.34 36.89
N ASP A 915 9.26 11.17 36.24
CA ASP A 915 10.12 11.06 35.06
C ASP A 915 9.56 11.93 33.92
N PRO A 916 10.40 12.44 33.01
CA PRO A 916 9.93 13.28 31.91
C PRO A 916 8.83 12.58 31.10
N SER A 917 7.86 13.36 30.62
CA SER A 917 6.67 12.91 29.87
C SER A 917 6.97 12.33 28.47
N GLN A 918 7.89 11.37 28.37
CA GLN A 918 8.26 10.70 27.13
C GLN A 918 7.33 9.53 26.84
N GLY A 919 6.49 9.63 25.81
CA GLY A 919 5.60 8.53 25.48
C GLY A 919 4.26 8.93 24.91
N THR A 920 3.75 10.09 25.30
CA THR A 920 2.36 10.48 25.06
C THR A 920 2.19 11.26 23.76
N HIS A 921 0.97 11.27 23.22
CA HIS A 921 0.59 12.14 22.12
C HIS A 921 0.78 13.63 22.46
N PHE A 922 0.62 13.97 23.74
CA PHE A 922 0.90 15.30 24.28
C PHE A 922 2.34 15.74 23.99
N PHE A 923 3.34 14.85 24.17
CA PHE A 923 4.74 15.14 23.89
C PHE A 923 5.05 15.36 22.40
N GLN A 924 4.42 14.60 21.51
CA GLN A 924 4.57 14.77 20.06
C GLN A 924 4.06 16.12 19.56
N ASN A 925 2.96 16.61 20.13
CA ASN A 925 2.42 17.92 19.79
C ASN A 925 3.43 19.01 20.19
N LEU A 926 4.04 18.92 21.37
CA LEU A 926 5.04 19.88 21.85
C LEU A 926 6.23 20.03 20.90
N THR A 927 6.83 18.91 20.48
CA THR A 927 7.99 18.94 19.57
C THR A 927 7.59 19.44 18.19
N SER A 928 6.40 19.09 17.69
CA SER A 928 5.92 19.52 16.37
C SER A 928 5.64 21.03 16.28
N PHE A 929 5.27 21.67 17.39
CA PHE A 929 5.05 23.13 17.45
C PHE A 929 6.30 23.95 17.79
N GLY A 930 7.45 23.29 17.89
CA GLY A 930 8.70 23.93 18.28
C GLY A 930 8.65 24.50 19.70
N VAL A 931 7.78 23.96 20.57
CA VAL A 931 7.68 24.39 21.96
C VAL A 931 8.88 23.84 22.74
N GLY A 932 9.57 24.72 23.45
CA GLY A 932 10.65 24.32 24.34
C GLY A 932 10.13 23.50 25.52
N TYR A 933 10.76 22.37 25.84
CA TYR A 933 10.34 21.54 26.96
C TYR A 933 11.50 21.29 27.92
N PHE A 934 11.40 21.85 29.13
CA PHE A 934 12.49 21.86 30.10
C PHE A 934 12.10 21.00 31.30
N THR A 935 12.98 20.09 31.73
CA THR A 935 12.84 19.42 33.03
C THR A 935 13.89 19.99 33.99
N ILE A 936 13.45 20.62 35.08
CA ILE A 936 14.32 21.29 36.06
C ILE A 936 14.11 20.69 37.46
N ASN A 937 15.17 20.19 38.07
CA ASN A 937 15.20 19.66 39.43
C ASN A 937 16.16 20.46 40.30
N ALA A 938 15.81 21.71 40.59
CA ALA A 938 16.65 22.64 41.36
C ALA A 938 17.09 22.07 42.73
N PHE A 939 16.27 21.25 43.38
CA PHE A 939 16.59 20.62 44.67
C PHE A 939 17.71 19.57 44.61
N MET A 940 18.03 19.01 43.45
CA MET A 940 19.14 18.06 43.26
C MET A 940 20.34 18.68 42.54
N ASN A 941 20.40 20.02 42.47
CA ASN A 941 21.38 20.77 41.65
C ASN A 941 21.35 20.38 40.17
N ASP A 942 20.20 19.95 39.66
CA ASP A 942 20.01 19.61 38.26
C ASP A 942 19.13 20.67 37.57
N GLY A 943 19.79 21.72 37.10
CA GLY A 943 19.17 22.92 36.52
C GLY A 943 18.98 24.07 37.52
N VAL A 944 18.58 25.23 37.01
CA VAL A 944 18.37 26.48 37.77
C VAL A 944 16.93 26.93 37.60
N TYR A 945 16.24 27.23 38.70
CA TYR A 945 14.92 27.87 38.68
C TYR A 945 14.91 29.02 39.69
N ASN A 946 15.05 30.26 39.22
CA ASN A 946 15.12 31.44 40.08
C ASN A 946 13.72 31.95 40.47
N GLN A 947 13.03 31.18 41.32
CA GLN A 947 11.68 31.49 41.77
C GLN A 947 11.65 32.74 42.69
N GLU A 948 12.71 32.97 43.47
CA GLU A 948 12.81 34.16 44.34
C GLU A 948 12.77 35.45 43.52
N PHE A 949 13.49 35.50 42.40
CA PHE A 949 13.44 36.63 41.48
C PHE A 949 12.03 36.85 40.92
N LEU A 950 11.35 35.80 40.45
CA LEU A 950 9.97 35.90 39.93
C LEU A 950 8.99 36.40 41.00
N ASN A 951 9.14 35.92 42.24
CA ASN A 951 8.29 36.33 43.36
C ASN A 951 8.51 37.80 43.77
N ALA A 952 9.67 38.39 43.47
CA ALA A 952 9.97 39.80 43.74
C ALA A 952 9.37 40.76 42.69
N GLN A 953 9.02 40.26 41.49
CA GLN A 953 8.45 41.08 40.42
C GLN A 953 6.95 41.37 40.64
N PRO A 954 6.43 42.50 40.14
CA PRO A 954 4.99 42.79 40.21
C PRO A 954 4.20 41.76 39.39
N ALA A 955 3.19 41.15 40.01
CA ALA A 955 2.28 40.24 39.31
C ALA A 955 1.28 41.06 38.48
N VAL A 956 1.16 40.73 37.19
CA VAL A 956 0.09 41.26 36.33
C VAL A 956 -1.25 40.64 36.73
N PHE A 957 -1.22 39.34 37.05
CA PHE A 957 -2.36 38.56 37.47
C PHE A 957 -1.92 37.49 38.48
N GLU A 958 -2.69 37.30 39.55
CA GLU A 958 -2.41 36.30 40.57
C GLU A 958 -3.72 35.66 41.06
N THR A 959 -3.70 34.32 41.17
CA THR A 959 -4.82 33.49 41.62
C THR A 959 -4.42 32.73 42.90
N GLU A 960 -5.24 31.78 43.36
CA GLU A 960 -4.86 30.92 44.49
C GLU A 960 -3.60 30.08 44.16
N TYR A 961 -3.48 29.58 42.92
CA TYR A 961 -2.42 28.65 42.54
C TYR A 961 -1.42 29.19 41.51
N LEU A 962 -1.80 30.13 40.65
CA LEU A 962 -0.97 30.65 39.56
C LEU A 962 -0.55 32.10 39.77
N ARG A 963 0.64 32.44 39.29
CA ARG A 963 1.14 33.81 39.21
C ARG A 963 1.68 34.11 37.81
N HIS A 964 1.29 35.27 37.27
CA HIS A 964 1.70 35.77 35.96
C HIS A 964 2.54 37.04 36.13
N VAL A 965 3.76 37.00 35.59
CA VAL A 965 4.72 38.10 35.56
C VAL A 965 4.99 38.49 34.10
N ARG A 966 5.10 39.79 33.85
CA ARG A 966 5.41 40.35 32.53
C ARG A 966 6.61 41.28 32.62
N PHE A 967 7.51 41.17 31.65
CA PHE A 967 8.69 42.02 31.52
C PHE A 967 8.54 43.06 30.41
N GLU A 968 9.23 44.19 30.55
CA GLU A 968 9.23 45.26 29.54
C GLU A 968 10.02 44.83 28.28
N THR A 969 11.16 44.16 28.46
CA THR A 969 11.96 43.57 27.38
C THR A 969 11.59 42.10 27.15
N PRO A 970 11.73 41.60 25.91
CA PRO A 970 11.47 40.20 25.62
C PRO A 970 12.55 39.31 26.24
N ILE A 971 12.12 38.18 26.77
CA ILE A 971 12.97 37.15 27.34
C ILE A 971 13.56 36.31 26.22
N VAL A 972 14.87 36.09 26.26
CA VAL A 972 15.58 35.26 25.29
C VAL A 972 15.64 33.83 25.79
N VAL A 973 15.05 32.92 25.01
CA VAL A 973 15.13 31.47 25.22
C VAL A 973 16.11 30.90 24.20
N LYS A 974 17.09 30.10 24.64
CA LYS A 974 18.01 29.37 23.75
C LYS A 974 17.98 27.88 24.08
N MET A 975 17.87 27.04 23.07
CA MET A 975 17.72 25.59 23.25
C MET A 975 18.63 24.81 22.30
N ASP A 976 19.52 23.99 22.83
CA ASP A 976 20.30 23.01 22.10
C ASP A 976 19.83 21.58 22.45
N GLY A 977 18.83 21.10 21.69
CA GLY A 977 18.32 19.74 21.82
C GLY A 977 19.34 18.61 21.57
N LYS A 978 20.50 18.87 20.92
CA LYS A 978 21.55 17.84 20.75
C LYS A 978 22.37 17.67 22.02
N LYS A 979 22.72 18.77 22.68
CA LYS A 979 23.40 18.78 23.98
C LYS A 979 22.43 18.68 25.17
N LYS A 980 21.12 18.68 24.92
CA LYS A 980 20.03 18.69 25.91
C LYS A 980 20.04 19.92 26.82
N LEU A 981 20.60 21.03 26.36
CA LEU A 981 20.74 22.25 27.17
C LEU A 981 19.68 23.27 26.76
N GLY A 982 19.00 23.86 27.73
CA GLY A 982 18.04 24.93 27.51
C GLY A 982 18.21 26.02 28.55
N VAL A 983 18.21 27.28 28.11
CA VAL A 983 18.35 28.44 28.99
C VAL A 983 17.31 29.50 28.65
N VAL A 984 16.73 30.09 29.68
CA VAL A 984 15.93 31.32 29.61
C VAL A 984 16.72 32.41 30.32
N LEU A 985 17.18 33.42 29.58
CA LEU A 985 18.01 34.49 30.13
C LEU A 985 17.19 35.44 31.02
N MET A 986 17.86 36.11 31.95
CA MET A 986 17.23 37.22 32.67
C MET A 986 16.91 38.39 31.71
N PRO A 987 15.77 39.07 31.87
CA PRO A 987 15.49 40.30 31.14
C PRO A 987 16.48 41.40 31.56
N ASP A 988 16.96 42.18 30.60
CA ASP A 988 17.86 43.35 30.75
C ASP A 988 19.36 43.12 31.03
N LYS A 989 19.95 42.01 30.54
CA LYS A 989 21.41 41.89 30.36
C LYS A 989 21.82 41.43 28.97
#